data_AF-A0A412LJM2-F1
#
_entry.id   AF-A0A412LJM2-F1
#
_cell.length_a   1.000
_cell.length_b   1.000
_cell.length_c   1.000
_cell.angle_alpha   90.00
_cell.angle_beta   90.00
_cell.angle_gamma   90.00
#
_symmetry.space_group_name_H-M   'P 1'
#
loop_
_entity.id
_entity.type
_entity.pdbx_description
1 polymer ?
#
loop_
_entity_poly.entity_id
_entity_poly.type
_entity_poly.pdbx_seq_one_letter_code
_entity_poly.pdbx_strand_id
1 'polypeptide(L)'
;MSKGNGKNLAKDPYKDISFSRRGLFAALAVVAGLGAVPARSAMAKELWFRGEHISPQPNSYYFGGCFTSNGYTHCVTHPDRTQGANNYGRGFAHGWITWVSADRFTYQGWDSPYLQALGYSLCLLVECDYSNELYDHIKAHPYMACADINRQTANRLWKNIHADDNDGQLFLNNNRLSTFRGDMLDTDAGAGVSQNNGHWYIVGYDDYSYEKPELFMRRCANEAVNTFRAEVDVKNVMRNNRDGTPDHEKDLREVTGDIDIDTEKINIRNDVTLYGGVFKLSPLAFPNAMVDVGQGGYVSGKPITQWGNGRGLCFWKDYDGANQMWAFKPYLDDGVGAFTFALGSLIGPKLVQTLNNNGHVNANSSWKNGTMETGSAVIWDIRKAAGRENSWWIDHEPSATNETDHTCYFLTSDADGQRLDTLGASANGAAVRVSSYACPGVWGGQKNAQFKLIEARCGGYVKNSKKTAKIGDSVTCVGFMPDSNETPTLSPNGWAHNVTNRKELPPQPMYRWYVTRDVVDIPDDDDAVIMAGCWVSTWGKQTEAAAHRHIGYPHGGHSIYNLALHVEGSQFAGSICYAARAWDSSVWVTGRDGAEICGSPIAEVKIWLTGELAENYDLCYRSIPLDGKWTDTVYSCGHSDNDGSAAPSCGSIGSAKMCGLNVHLIRKPRGARVVKEFSFDDTIKIAEDISKGNDAVWLWSAAMMGITTLPEDEKRFWSDRLLGTVVVGSGMPKTEDDEPPNPPTRLQSVVHFMLVDTLGNTQEVHTVYIKLNTDYRTSERQGDFSDARAALEQVMRDEGQDMSLLDKC
;
A
#
# COMPACT_ATOMS: atom_id res chain seq x y z
N MET A 1 10.84 78.82 13.80
CA MET A 1 9.60 79.47 13.33
C MET A 1 9.08 78.58 12.20
N SER A 2 7.91 77.93 12.24
CA SER A 2 6.61 78.21 12.82
C SER A 2 6.10 77.08 13.74
N LYS A 3 5.15 77.41 14.60
CA LYS A 3 4.66 76.65 15.75
C LYS A 3 3.55 75.66 15.35
N GLY A 4 3.62 74.45 15.89
CA GLY A 4 2.57 73.43 15.84
C GLY A 4 2.97 72.11 16.52
N ASN A 5 3.46 72.17 17.77
CA ASN A 5 3.76 70.98 18.58
C ASN A 5 2.51 70.53 19.35
N GLY A 6 1.97 69.36 19.02
CA GLY A 6 1.04 68.59 19.85
C GLY A 6 1.63 67.21 20.15
N LYS A 7 2.25 67.06 21.32
CA LYS A 7 2.71 65.79 21.90
C LYS A 7 1.48 64.96 22.32
N ASN A 8 1.45 63.67 21.99
CA ASN A 8 1.14 62.57 22.92
C ASN A 8 1.16 61.22 22.19
N LEU A 9 2.32 60.55 22.26
CA LEU A 9 2.38 59.10 22.37
C LEU A 9 1.85 58.73 23.76
N ALA A 10 0.72 58.02 23.85
CA ALA A 10 0.35 57.30 25.07
C ALA A 10 -0.57 56.09 24.76
N LYS A 11 0.01 54.91 24.97
CA LYS A 11 -0.55 53.71 25.60
C LYS A 11 -1.91 53.17 25.12
N ASP A 12 -1.79 52.04 24.42
CA ASP A 12 -2.66 50.87 24.39
C ASP A 12 -3.85 50.84 25.39
N PRO A 13 -5.09 50.71 24.88
CA PRO A 13 -6.24 50.26 25.63
C PRO A 13 -6.85 48.99 25.02
N TYR A 14 -6.11 47.89 24.89
CA TYR A 14 -6.70 46.55 25.10
C TYR A 14 -7.12 46.43 26.58
N LYS A 15 -8.25 47.04 26.91
CA LYS A 15 -8.96 46.85 28.19
C LYS A 15 -10.40 46.41 27.89
N ASP A 16 -10.64 45.14 28.17
CA ASP A 16 -11.89 44.56 28.66
C ASP A 16 -13.20 45.07 28.03
N ILE A 17 -13.50 44.58 26.82
CA ILE A 17 -14.89 44.51 26.35
C ILE A 17 -15.54 43.34 27.11
N SER A 18 -16.13 43.67 28.25
CA SER A 18 -16.95 42.73 29.02
C SER A 18 -18.29 42.53 28.30
N PHE A 19 -18.40 41.45 27.54
CA PHE A 19 -19.68 41.00 27.03
C PHE A 19 -20.54 40.50 28.19
N SER A 20 -21.75 41.03 28.35
CA SER A 20 -22.73 40.36 29.20
C SER A 20 -23.00 38.96 28.63
N ARG A 21 -23.33 37.95 29.44
CA ARG A 21 -23.70 36.61 28.92
C ARG A 21 -24.77 36.71 27.83
N ARG A 22 -25.70 37.66 27.92
CA ARG A 22 -26.70 37.94 26.87
C ARG A 22 -26.11 38.61 25.62
N GLY A 23 -25.10 39.47 25.76
CA GLY A 23 -24.36 40.08 24.64
C GLY A 23 -23.46 39.09 23.90
N LEU A 24 -22.84 38.14 24.61
CA LEU A 24 -22.05 37.07 23.99
C LEU A 24 -22.96 36.05 23.30
N PHE A 25 -24.10 35.69 23.90
CA PHE A 25 -25.11 34.86 23.23
C PHE A 25 -25.77 35.58 22.06
N ALA A 26 -25.99 36.90 22.12
CA ALA A 26 -26.49 37.67 20.98
C ALA A 26 -25.44 37.79 19.87
N ALA A 27 -24.15 37.96 20.20
CA ALA A 27 -23.08 37.95 19.20
C ALA A 27 -22.85 36.56 18.59
N LEU A 28 -22.89 35.49 19.38
CA LEU A 28 -22.86 34.11 18.89
C LEU A 28 -24.14 33.75 18.12
N ALA A 29 -25.31 34.29 18.48
CA ALA A 29 -26.55 34.11 17.73
C ALA A 29 -26.60 34.97 16.46
N VAL A 30 -25.90 36.09 16.42
CA VAL A 30 -25.72 36.91 15.20
C VAL A 30 -24.64 36.28 14.30
N VAL A 31 -23.60 35.65 14.83
CA VAL A 31 -22.61 34.88 14.04
C VAL A 31 -23.19 33.53 13.59
N ALA A 32 -23.96 32.84 14.43
CA ALA A 32 -24.71 31.63 14.05
C ALA A 32 -25.91 31.97 13.15
N GLY A 33 -26.46 33.19 13.25
CA GLY A 33 -27.52 33.72 12.38
C GLY A 33 -27.01 34.34 11.08
N LEU A 34 -25.75 34.81 11.03
CA LEU A 34 -25.04 35.19 9.81
C LEU A 34 -24.47 33.95 9.09
N GLY A 35 -24.22 32.85 9.82
CA GLY A 35 -24.13 31.50 9.23
C GLY A 35 -25.45 31.01 8.61
N ALA A 36 -26.53 31.78 8.76
CA ALA A 36 -27.81 31.61 8.10
C ALA A 36 -28.20 32.82 7.22
N VAL A 37 -27.24 33.66 6.80
CA VAL A 37 -27.35 34.20 5.44
C VAL A 37 -27.27 32.95 4.57
N PRO A 38 -28.29 32.61 3.79
CA PRO A 38 -28.15 31.49 2.88
C PRO A 38 -26.91 31.80 2.05
N ALA A 39 -25.88 30.94 2.08
CA ALA A 39 -24.66 31.07 1.26
C ALA A 39 -25.00 31.39 -0.22
N ARG A 40 -26.22 31.03 -0.62
CA ARG A 40 -27.03 31.35 -1.81
C ARG A 40 -27.07 32.83 -2.20
N SER A 41 -27.33 33.75 -1.27
CA SER A 41 -27.31 35.20 -1.52
C SER A 41 -25.93 35.81 -1.35
N ALA A 42 -25.04 35.10 -0.64
CA ALA A 42 -23.66 35.53 -0.43
C ALA A 42 -22.85 35.34 -1.71
N MET A 43 -22.86 34.20 -2.41
CA MET A 43 -22.09 34.04 -3.67
C MET A 43 -22.54 34.97 -4.79
N ALA A 44 -23.85 35.09 -5.05
CA ALA A 44 -24.38 36.01 -6.06
C ALA A 44 -24.07 37.47 -5.71
N LYS A 45 -24.18 37.86 -4.43
CA LYS A 45 -23.74 39.18 -3.96
C LYS A 45 -22.22 39.31 -3.90
N GLU A 46 -21.46 38.25 -3.68
CA GLU A 46 -20.00 38.23 -3.58
C GLU A 46 -19.37 38.37 -4.97
N LEU A 47 -19.96 37.72 -5.99
CA LEU A 47 -19.65 37.95 -7.40
C LEU A 47 -20.00 39.40 -7.81
N TRP A 48 -21.09 39.97 -7.26
CA TRP A 48 -21.40 41.40 -7.37
C TRP A 48 -20.40 42.31 -6.62
N PHE A 49 -19.92 41.90 -5.43
CA PHE A 49 -18.96 42.66 -4.60
C PHE A 49 -17.52 42.58 -5.11
N ARG A 50 -17.14 41.52 -5.83
CA ARG A 50 -15.81 41.35 -6.46
C ARG A 50 -15.65 42.15 -7.76
N GLY A 51 -16.66 42.93 -8.17
CA GLY A 51 -16.64 43.71 -9.41
C GLY A 51 -16.82 42.87 -10.68
N GLU A 52 -17.13 41.58 -10.52
CA GLU A 52 -17.34 40.61 -11.60
C GLU A 52 -18.82 40.58 -11.98
N HIS A 53 -19.29 41.70 -12.54
CA HIS A 53 -20.69 41.98 -12.88
C HIS A 53 -21.53 40.75 -13.33
N ILE A 54 -22.24 40.12 -12.39
CA ILE A 54 -23.57 39.52 -12.64
C ILE A 54 -24.58 40.67 -12.48
N SER A 55 -24.37 41.72 -13.25
CA SER A 55 -25.05 43.01 -13.11
C SER A 55 -25.17 43.64 -14.49
N PRO A 56 -26.36 44.10 -14.89
CA PRO A 56 -26.48 44.88 -16.10
C PRO A 56 -25.67 46.15 -15.91
N GLN A 57 -24.72 46.44 -16.82
CA GLN A 57 -24.51 47.85 -17.08
C GLN A 57 -25.84 48.41 -17.58
N PRO A 58 -26.16 49.69 -17.35
CA PRO A 58 -27.45 50.28 -17.68
C PRO A 58 -27.94 50.03 -19.12
N ASN A 59 -27.05 49.61 -20.03
CA ASN A 59 -27.29 49.39 -21.44
C ASN A 59 -26.71 48.05 -21.99
N SER A 60 -26.23 47.13 -21.13
CA SER A 60 -25.60 45.85 -21.55
C SER A 60 -26.32 44.67 -20.90
N TYR A 61 -27.39 44.23 -21.55
CA TYR A 61 -28.36 43.26 -21.06
C TYR A 61 -27.95 41.80 -21.34
N TYR A 62 -26.84 41.37 -20.73
CA TYR A 62 -26.34 39.98 -20.76
C TYR A 62 -25.65 39.65 -19.41
N PHE A 63 -25.60 38.37 -18.97
CA PHE A 63 -24.60 37.98 -17.96
C PHE A 63 -23.26 38.54 -18.44
N GLY A 64 -22.44 39.21 -17.63
CA GLY A 64 -21.22 39.87 -18.13
C GLY A 64 -20.37 38.95 -19.00
N GLY A 65 -19.56 39.52 -19.91
CA GLY A 65 -18.74 38.74 -20.86
C GLY A 65 -18.04 37.55 -20.21
N CYS A 66 -17.90 36.46 -20.95
CA CYS A 66 -17.17 35.27 -20.49
C CYS A 66 -15.84 35.75 -19.92
N PHE A 67 -15.45 35.25 -18.73
CA PHE A 67 -14.06 35.46 -18.29
C PHE A 67 -13.19 34.60 -19.19
N THR A 68 -12.92 35.12 -20.39
CA THR A 68 -11.72 34.79 -21.14
C THR A 68 -10.70 35.81 -20.68
N SER A 69 -10.03 35.54 -19.56
CA SER A 69 -8.77 36.24 -19.32
C SER A 69 -7.84 35.86 -20.47
N ASN A 70 -7.64 36.79 -21.41
CA ASN A 70 -6.65 36.72 -22.47
C ASN A 70 -6.67 35.44 -23.34
N GLY A 71 -7.86 34.95 -23.73
CA GLY A 71 -7.96 33.83 -24.68
C GLY A 71 -7.64 32.44 -24.11
N TYR A 72 -7.61 32.29 -22.78
CA TYR A 72 -7.53 30.99 -22.12
C TYR A 72 -8.94 30.51 -21.72
N THR A 73 -9.36 29.40 -22.33
CA THR A 73 -10.67 28.74 -22.17
C THR A 73 -10.68 27.72 -21.02
N HIS A 74 -9.69 27.77 -20.12
CA HIS A 74 -9.35 26.69 -19.20
C HIS A 74 -9.34 27.21 -17.75
N CYS A 75 -10.44 27.00 -17.01
CA CYS A 75 -10.46 27.24 -15.57
C CYS A 75 -10.11 25.95 -14.81
N VAL A 76 -9.15 26.07 -13.89
CA VAL A 76 -8.30 24.99 -13.35
C VAL A 76 -8.92 24.26 -12.15
N THR A 77 -8.59 22.97 -11.99
CA THR A 77 -8.47 22.30 -10.67
C THR A 77 -6.99 22.29 -10.23
N HIS A 78 -6.62 23.03 -9.17
CA HIS A 78 -5.23 23.05 -8.68
C HIS A 78 -5.21 22.46 -7.27
N PRO A 79 -4.27 21.56 -6.97
CA PRO A 79 -4.03 21.09 -5.62
C PRO A 79 -3.09 22.06 -4.86
N ASP A 80 -2.75 23.25 -5.40
CA ASP A 80 -1.91 24.23 -4.72
C ASP A 80 -2.76 25.20 -3.89
N ARG A 81 -2.72 25.04 -2.57
CA ARG A 81 -3.46 25.92 -1.63
C ARG A 81 -2.85 27.32 -1.49
N THR A 82 -1.66 27.60 -2.01
CA THR A 82 -1.10 28.96 -2.00
C THR A 82 -1.85 29.91 -2.94
N GLN A 83 -2.61 29.37 -3.90
CA GLN A 83 -3.47 30.11 -4.82
C GLN A 83 -4.92 30.27 -4.32
N GLY A 84 -5.26 29.64 -3.19
CA GLY A 84 -6.59 29.66 -2.57
C GLY A 84 -7.59 28.72 -3.25
N ALA A 85 -8.45 28.09 -2.45
CA ALA A 85 -9.71 27.54 -2.98
C ALA A 85 -10.51 28.70 -3.60
N ASN A 86 -11.23 28.43 -4.72
CA ASN A 86 -12.08 29.31 -5.53
C ASN A 86 -11.64 29.45 -7.00
N ASN A 87 -11.20 28.36 -7.65
CA ASN A 87 -11.12 28.36 -9.11
C ASN A 87 -12.51 28.02 -9.68
N TYR A 88 -13.06 28.95 -10.45
CA TYR A 88 -14.34 28.77 -11.13
C TYR A 88 -14.24 29.16 -12.60
N GLY A 89 -14.84 28.35 -13.45
CA GLY A 89 -15.10 28.63 -14.85
C GLY A 89 -16.50 29.21 -15.01
N ARG A 90 -16.60 30.34 -15.71
CA ARG A 90 -17.89 30.94 -16.07
C ARG A 90 -18.02 30.99 -17.59
N GLY A 91 -19.01 30.30 -18.12
CA GLY A 91 -19.34 30.33 -19.53
C GLY A 91 -20.85 30.38 -19.77
N PHE A 92 -21.21 30.73 -20.99
CA PHE A 92 -22.61 30.74 -21.41
C PHE A 92 -22.95 29.38 -21.97
N ALA A 93 -24.07 28.81 -21.53
CA ALA A 93 -24.69 27.70 -22.25
C ALA A 93 -25.51 28.22 -23.44
N HIS A 94 -26.02 29.45 -23.35
CA HIS A 94 -26.47 30.23 -24.51
C HIS A 94 -26.49 31.75 -24.22
N GLY A 95 -26.39 32.58 -25.27
CA GLY A 95 -26.46 34.05 -25.18
C GLY A 95 -27.84 34.60 -24.79
N TRP A 96 -28.10 35.90 -24.91
CA TRP A 96 -29.47 36.43 -24.69
C TRP A 96 -30.35 36.17 -25.92
N ILE A 97 -31.40 35.37 -25.77
CA ILE A 97 -32.38 35.10 -26.83
C ILE A 97 -33.69 35.79 -26.49
N THR A 98 -34.30 36.40 -27.51
CA THR A 98 -35.65 36.96 -27.43
C THR A 98 -36.45 36.55 -28.67
N TRP A 99 -37.72 36.22 -28.49
CA TRP A 99 -38.60 35.85 -29.60
C TRP A 99 -39.99 36.45 -29.43
N VAL A 100 -40.66 36.66 -30.57
CA VAL A 100 -42.06 37.07 -30.61
C VAL A 100 -42.93 35.86 -30.28
N SER A 101 -43.50 35.82 -29.09
CA SER A 101 -44.43 34.77 -28.68
C SER A 101 -45.78 34.94 -29.39
N ALA A 102 -46.28 36.17 -29.54
CA ALA A 102 -47.54 36.41 -30.25
C ALA A 102 -47.65 37.83 -30.84
N ASP A 103 -48.21 37.89 -32.05
CA ASP A 103 -48.69 39.12 -32.70
C ASP A 103 -49.90 38.78 -33.58
N ARG A 104 -51.00 38.42 -32.91
CA ARG A 104 -52.19 37.88 -33.59
C ARG A 104 -53.00 38.92 -34.37
N PHE A 105 -52.76 40.20 -34.14
CA PHE A 105 -53.62 41.27 -34.64
C PHE A 105 -53.03 42.03 -35.83
N THR A 106 -51.71 42.02 -36.00
CA THR A 106 -51.07 42.87 -37.03
C THR A 106 -50.08 42.15 -37.95
N TYR A 107 -49.55 40.99 -37.56
CA TYR A 107 -48.50 40.27 -38.31
C TYR A 107 -47.26 41.14 -38.63
N GLN A 108 -47.02 42.18 -37.83
CA GLN A 108 -45.90 43.10 -37.87
C GLN A 108 -44.70 42.64 -37.01
N GLY A 109 -44.84 41.55 -36.26
CA GLY A 109 -43.78 40.99 -35.42
C GLY A 109 -43.37 41.96 -34.32
N TRP A 110 -42.07 42.26 -34.22
CA TRP A 110 -41.51 43.18 -33.22
C TRP A 110 -42.09 44.60 -33.26
N ASP A 111 -42.56 45.03 -34.44
CA ASP A 111 -43.16 46.36 -34.64
C ASP A 111 -44.64 46.41 -34.24
N SER A 112 -45.22 45.28 -33.84
CA SER A 112 -46.62 45.20 -33.46
C SER A 112 -46.93 46.02 -32.20
N PRO A 113 -48.00 46.86 -32.21
CA PRO A 113 -48.53 47.46 -30.99
C PRO A 113 -49.18 46.42 -30.06
N TYR A 114 -49.37 45.17 -30.55
CA TYR A 114 -49.89 44.03 -29.80
C TYR A 114 -48.82 42.95 -29.56
N LEU A 115 -47.53 43.33 -29.59
CA LEU A 115 -46.42 42.41 -29.37
C LEU A 115 -46.53 41.70 -28.01
N GLN A 116 -46.38 40.39 -28.04
CA GLN A 116 -45.98 39.56 -26.91
C GLN A 116 -44.63 38.93 -27.26
N ALA A 117 -43.63 39.11 -26.40
CA ALA A 117 -42.30 38.54 -26.56
C ALA A 117 -41.79 38.00 -25.24
N LEU A 118 -40.99 36.94 -25.33
CA LEU A 118 -40.29 36.34 -24.21
C LEU A 118 -38.79 36.37 -24.51
N GLY A 119 -37.98 36.44 -23.47
CA GLY A 119 -36.54 36.27 -23.59
C GLY A 119 -35.96 35.50 -22.42
N TYR A 120 -34.86 34.81 -22.66
CA TYR A 120 -34.05 34.24 -21.59
C TYR A 120 -32.58 34.13 -22.00
N SER A 121 -31.73 33.84 -21.01
CA SER A 121 -30.33 33.47 -21.16
C SER A 121 -29.97 32.39 -20.14
N LEU A 122 -29.05 31.47 -20.46
CA LEU A 122 -28.56 30.41 -19.56
C LEU A 122 -27.04 30.51 -19.46
N CYS A 123 -26.55 30.77 -18.25
CA CYS A 123 -25.16 30.74 -17.87
C CYS A 123 -24.89 29.48 -17.05
N LEU A 124 -23.71 28.89 -17.21
CA LEU A 124 -23.23 27.80 -16.38
C LEU A 124 -21.95 28.26 -15.68
N LEU A 125 -21.94 28.14 -14.36
CA LEU A 125 -20.76 28.33 -13.53
C LEU A 125 -20.30 26.96 -13.04
N VAL A 126 -19.05 26.62 -13.31
CA VAL A 126 -18.42 25.39 -12.84
C VAL A 126 -17.37 25.77 -11.81
N GLU A 127 -17.47 25.25 -10.60
CA GLU A 127 -16.57 25.54 -9.49
C GLU A 127 -15.86 24.27 -9.02
N CYS A 128 -14.58 24.38 -8.71
CA CYS A 128 -13.85 23.38 -7.95
C CYS A 128 -13.65 23.88 -6.51
N ASP A 129 -14.40 23.33 -5.55
CA ASP A 129 -14.36 23.74 -4.14
C ASP A 129 -13.52 22.81 -3.26
N TYR A 130 -13.15 21.63 -3.78
CA TYR A 130 -12.21 20.72 -3.14
C TYR A 130 -11.34 20.01 -4.17
N SER A 131 -10.07 19.82 -3.85
CA SER A 131 -9.11 19.13 -4.70
C SER A 131 -8.04 18.42 -3.87
N ASN A 132 -7.62 17.24 -4.35
CA ASN A 132 -6.45 16.51 -3.89
C ASN A 132 -5.75 15.84 -5.09
N GLU A 133 -4.66 15.11 -4.85
CA GLU A 133 -3.85 14.45 -5.89
C GLU A 133 -4.60 13.46 -6.79
N LEU A 134 -5.75 12.95 -6.34
CA LEU A 134 -6.52 11.94 -7.07
C LEU A 134 -7.87 12.45 -7.56
N TYR A 135 -8.47 13.41 -6.86
CA TYR A 135 -9.86 13.81 -7.07
C TYR A 135 -10.07 15.31 -6.98
N ASP A 136 -10.91 15.80 -7.87
CA ASP A 136 -11.45 17.16 -7.87
C ASP A 136 -12.96 17.11 -7.64
N HIS A 137 -13.45 17.87 -6.67
CA HIS A 137 -14.88 18.04 -6.44
C HIS A 137 -15.39 19.20 -7.27
N ILE A 138 -16.29 18.91 -8.19
CA ILE A 138 -16.83 19.88 -9.13
C ILE A 138 -18.30 20.13 -8.82
N LYS A 139 -18.66 21.41 -8.75
CA LYS A 139 -20.02 21.89 -8.63
C LYS A 139 -20.43 22.64 -9.89
N ALA A 140 -21.54 22.23 -10.47
CA ALA A 140 -22.13 22.91 -11.61
C ALA A 140 -23.35 23.72 -11.17
N HIS A 141 -23.34 25.01 -11.47
CA HIS A 141 -24.38 25.96 -11.11
C HIS A 141 -24.98 26.57 -12.38
N PRO A 142 -26.13 26.05 -12.86
CA PRO A 142 -26.88 26.76 -13.89
C PRO A 142 -27.48 28.05 -13.30
N TYR A 143 -27.44 29.11 -14.09
CA TYR A 143 -28.05 30.41 -13.81
C TYR A 143 -28.86 30.83 -15.02
N MET A 144 -30.12 31.19 -14.84
CA MET A 144 -30.98 31.64 -15.93
C MET A 144 -31.40 33.08 -15.67
N ALA A 145 -31.56 33.89 -16.72
CA ALA A 145 -32.22 35.18 -16.62
C ALA A 145 -33.35 35.23 -17.64
N CYS A 146 -34.48 35.87 -17.33
CA CYS A 146 -35.67 35.86 -18.18
C CYS A 146 -36.31 37.25 -18.30
N ALA A 147 -37.00 37.51 -19.41
CA ALA A 147 -37.73 38.74 -19.66
C ALA A 147 -39.07 38.46 -20.36
N ASP A 148 -40.03 39.38 -20.20
CA ASP A 148 -41.27 39.39 -20.95
C ASP A 148 -41.63 40.80 -21.42
N ILE A 149 -42.21 40.89 -22.61
CA ILE A 149 -42.81 42.12 -23.16
C ILE A 149 -44.25 41.78 -23.51
N ASN A 150 -45.22 42.44 -22.87
CA ASN A 150 -46.62 42.32 -23.22
C ASN A 150 -47.22 43.70 -23.50
N ARG A 151 -47.38 44.05 -24.78
CA ARG A 151 -48.01 45.31 -25.19
C ARG A 151 -49.54 45.26 -25.21
N GLN A 152 -50.13 44.06 -25.07
CA GLN A 152 -51.58 43.87 -25.11
C GLN A 152 -52.25 44.12 -23.77
N THR A 153 -51.60 43.71 -22.68
CA THR A 153 -52.13 43.86 -21.32
C THR A 153 -50.98 44.12 -20.34
N ALA A 154 -51.30 44.65 -19.18
CA ALA A 154 -50.36 44.81 -18.06
C ALA A 154 -49.90 43.48 -17.44
N ASN A 155 -50.43 42.33 -17.88
CA ASN A 155 -50.17 41.03 -17.28
C ASN A 155 -48.83 40.46 -17.77
N ARG A 156 -48.15 39.70 -16.91
CA ARG A 156 -46.91 38.97 -17.24
C ARG A 156 -47.17 37.79 -18.16
N LEU A 157 -46.17 37.41 -18.95
CA LEU A 157 -46.21 36.20 -19.79
C LEU A 157 -45.64 34.95 -19.10
N TRP A 158 -44.66 35.12 -18.19
CA TRP A 158 -44.24 34.11 -17.22
C TRP A 158 -45.30 34.05 -16.10
N LYS A 159 -46.04 32.94 -15.96
CA LYS A 159 -47.23 32.87 -15.09
C LYS A 159 -47.15 31.66 -14.16
N ASN A 160 -47.45 31.87 -12.88
CA ASN A 160 -47.64 30.78 -11.92
C ASN A 160 -48.89 29.96 -12.29
N ILE A 161 -48.68 28.79 -12.88
CA ILE A 161 -49.75 27.81 -13.11
C ILE A 161 -49.70 26.64 -12.12
N HIS A 162 -48.95 26.80 -11.02
CA HIS A 162 -48.66 25.77 -10.02
C HIS A 162 -47.90 24.55 -10.60
N ALA A 163 -47.05 24.77 -11.60
CA ALA A 163 -46.19 23.76 -12.21
C ALA A 163 -44.90 24.39 -12.73
N ASP A 164 -43.80 23.62 -12.77
CA ASP A 164 -42.50 24.02 -13.29
C ASP A 164 -42.62 24.47 -14.77
N ASP A 165 -42.03 25.62 -15.11
CA ASP A 165 -42.08 26.23 -16.45
C ASP A 165 -40.79 26.03 -17.27
N ASN A 166 -39.85 25.26 -16.74
CA ASN A 166 -38.67 24.82 -17.47
C ASN A 166 -38.11 23.47 -17.00
N ASP A 167 -37.54 22.72 -17.94
CA ASP A 167 -36.82 21.46 -17.70
C ASP A 167 -35.43 21.53 -18.36
N GLY A 168 -34.37 21.47 -17.58
CA GLY A 168 -32.99 21.51 -18.04
C GLY A 168 -32.20 20.23 -17.86
N GLN A 169 -31.11 20.13 -18.62
CA GLN A 169 -30.19 19.00 -18.64
C GLN A 169 -28.75 19.51 -18.60
N LEU A 170 -27.90 18.83 -17.83
CA LEU A 170 -26.47 19.10 -17.75
C LEU A 170 -25.71 17.91 -18.32
N PHE A 171 -24.66 18.18 -19.09
CA PHE A 171 -23.79 17.19 -19.73
C PHE A 171 -22.34 17.44 -19.36
N LEU A 172 -21.58 16.35 -19.25
CA LEU A 172 -20.13 16.30 -19.11
C LEU A 172 -19.58 15.40 -20.21
N ASN A 173 -18.71 15.94 -21.07
CA ASN A 173 -18.14 15.23 -22.22
C ASN A 173 -19.23 14.53 -23.06
N ASN A 174 -20.32 15.26 -23.34
CA ASN A 174 -21.54 14.79 -24.01
C ASN A 174 -22.37 13.71 -23.29
N ASN A 175 -21.95 13.25 -22.11
CA ASN A 175 -22.75 12.34 -21.28
C ASN A 175 -23.66 13.15 -20.36
N ARG A 176 -24.96 12.83 -20.33
CA ARG A 176 -25.90 13.51 -19.43
C ARG A 176 -25.52 13.24 -17.98
N LEU A 177 -25.12 14.29 -17.28
CA LEU A 177 -24.68 14.29 -15.89
C LEU A 177 -25.87 14.39 -14.94
N SER A 178 -26.78 15.34 -15.18
CA SER A 178 -27.94 15.57 -14.31
C SER A 178 -29.07 16.30 -15.06
N THR A 179 -30.20 16.44 -14.40
CA THR A 179 -31.34 17.25 -14.85
C THR A 179 -31.66 18.29 -13.78
N PHE A 180 -32.00 19.49 -14.21
CA PHE A 180 -32.57 20.52 -13.35
C PHE A 180 -33.95 20.87 -13.91
N ARG A 181 -34.82 21.47 -13.11
CA ARG A 181 -36.07 22.08 -13.59
C ARG A 181 -36.26 23.36 -12.80
N GLY A 182 -37.32 24.11 -13.01
CA GLY A 182 -37.50 25.38 -12.31
C GLY A 182 -38.90 25.90 -12.51
N ASP A 183 -39.34 26.77 -11.61
CA ASP A 183 -40.46 27.66 -11.85
C ASP A 183 -39.84 29.07 -11.97
N MET A 184 -39.93 29.78 -13.07
CA MET A 184 -39.38 31.14 -13.17
C MET A 184 -40.30 32.16 -12.48
N LEU A 185 -40.79 31.83 -11.26
CA LEU A 185 -41.72 32.66 -10.50
C LEU A 185 -41.10 33.99 -10.07
N ASP A 186 -41.96 34.99 -10.18
CA ASP A 186 -41.84 36.33 -9.61
C ASP A 186 -42.20 36.32 -8.11
N THR A 187 -41.37 35.73 -7.25
CA THR A 187 -41.57 35.79 -5.79
C THR A 187 -40.92 37.03 -5.15
N ASP A 188 -39.91 37.62 -5.78
CA ASP A 188 -39.15 38.76 -5.23
C ASP A 188 -39.48 40.13 -5.85
N ALA A 189 -40.10 40.23 -7.03
CA ALA A 189 -40.44 41.54 -7.65
C ALA A 189 -41.87 42.04 -7.34
N GLY A 190 -42.62 41.28 -6.52
CA GLY A 190 -44.02 41.57 -6.15
C GLY A 190 -44.99 41.38 -7.32
N ALA A 191 -46.29 41.57 -7.09
CA ALA A 191 -47.31 41.53 -8.15
C ALA A 191 -47.12 42.69 -9.15
N GLY A 192 -46.12 42.59 -10.02
CA GLY A 192 -45.64 43.65 -10.89
C GLY A 192 -46.30 43.68 -12.26
N VAL A 193 -46.52 44.89 -12.77
CA VAL A 193 -46.99 45.23 -14.12
C VAL A 193 -45.93 44.84 -15.16
N SER A 194 -46.31 44.21 -16.28
CA SER A 194 -45.40 44.04 -17.43
C SER A 194 -44.90 45.42 -17.85
N GLN A 195 -43.61 45.67 -17.68
CA GLN A 195 -43.01 46.94 -18.10
C GLN A 195 -42.72 46.87 -19.59
N ASN A 196 -43.30 47.80 -20.34
CA ASN A 196 -42.98 48.02 -21.74
C ASN A 196 -41.47 48.34 -21.83
N ASN A 197 -40.66 47.34 -22.18
CA ASN A 197 -39.17 47.30 -22.14
C ASN A 197 -38.49 47.13 -20.77
N GLY A 198 -39.08 46.40 -19.81
CA GLY A 198 -38.41 46.04 -18.54
C GLY A 198 -37.90 44.60 -18.52
N HIS A 199 -36.62 44.40 -18.20
CA HIS A 199 -35.97 43.09 -18.05
C HIS A 199 -36.03 42.63 -16.59
N TRP A 200 -36.12 41.32 -16.33
CA TRP A 200 -36.18 40.74 -14.99
C TRP A 200 -34.99 39.79 -14.79
N TYR A 201 -34.55 39.61 -13.54
CA TYR A 201 -33.41 38.76 -13.21
C TYR A 201 -33.80 37.86 -12.06
N ILE A 202 -33.76 36.55 -12.24
CA ILE A 202 -33.85 35.56 -11.16
C ILE A 202 -32.47 34.93 -11.06
N VAL A 203 -31.77 35.11 -9.94
CA VAL A 203 -30.40 34.60 -9.81
C VAL A 203 -30.43 33.19 -9.21
N GLY A 204 -30.31 32.19 -10.08
CA GLY A 204 -29.91 30.83 -9.71
C GLY A 204 -31.05 29.87 -9.40
N TYR A 205 -30.85 28.61 -9.78
CA TYR A 205 -31.74 27.49 -9.48
C TYR A 205 -31.69 27.02 -7.99
N ASP A 206 -31.00 27.76 -7.10
CA ASP A 206 -30.76 27.34 -5.71
C ASP A 206 -31.90 27.72 -4.72
N ASP A 207 -32.96 28.39 -5.22
CA ASP A 207 -34.20 28.71 -4.50
C ASP A 207 -35.38 27.78 -4.84
N TYR A 208 -35.15 26.75 -5.66
CA TYR A 208 -36.13 25.71 -5.98
C TYR A 208 -35.62 24.32 -5.54
N SER A 209 -36.55 23.42 -5.22
CA SER A 209 -36.27 22.10 -4.64
C SER A 209 -35.59 21.15 -5.64
N TYR A 210 -34.26 21.21 -5.79
CA TYR A 210 -33.49 20.34 -6.67
C TYR A 210 -32.28 19.69 -5.99
N GLU A 211 -31.85 18.55 -6.54
CA GLU A 211 -30.62 17.84 -6.19
C GLU A 211 -29.46 18.51 -6.95
N LYS A 212 -28.48 19.06 -6.23
CA LYS A 212 -27.37 19.83 -6.81
C LYS A 212 -26.48 18.92 -7.66
N PRO A 213 -26.15 19.26 -8.92
CA PRO A 213 -25.20 18.48 -9.71
C PRO A 213 -23.78 18.75 -9.19
N GLU A 214 -23.39 17.98 -8.19
CA GLU A 214 -22.03 17.87 -7.68
C GLU A 214 -21.45 16.50 -8.05
N LEU A 215 -20.18 16.45 -8.39
CA LEU A 215 -19.48 15.19 -8.64
C LEU A 215 -18.01 15.26 -8.26
N PHE A 216 -17.44 14.10 -7.99
CA PHE A 216 -15.99 13.92 -7.98
C PHE A 216 -15.49 13.45 -9.35
N MET A 217 -14.52 14.18 -9.88
CA MET A 217 -13.75 13.80 -11.06
C MET A 217 -12.43 13.18 -10.62
N ARG A 218 -12.16 11.95 -11.05
CA ARG A 218 -10.86 11.30 -10.80
C ARG A 218 -9.85 11.77 -11.84
N ARG A 219 -8.67 12.17 -11.39
CA ARG A 219 -7.53 12.52 -12.26
C ARG A 219 -6.98 11.29 -12.99
N CYS A 220 -6.21 11.53 -14.03
CA CYS A 220 -5.61 10.51 -14.90
C CYS A 220 -4.10 10.73 -15.08
N ALA A 221 -3.40 9.85 -15.82
CA ALA A 221 -1.97 10.02 -16.14
C ALA A 221 -1.63 11.33 -16.85
N ASN A 222 -2.55 11.83 -17.66
CA ASN A 222 -2.39 13.04 -18.43
C ASN A 222 -3.44 14.06 -17.99
N GLU A 223 -3.12 15.33 -18.19
CA GLU A 223 -4.09 16.42 -18.12
C GLU A 223 -5.25 16.11 -19.08
N ALA A 224 -6.46 16.46 -18.66
CA ALA A 224 -7.65 16.23 -19.45
C ALA A 224 -8.53 17.48 -19.46
N VAL A 225 -9.02 17.81 -20.65
CA VAL A 225 -10.04 18.84 -20.86
C VAL A 225 -11.40 18.17 -20.75
N ASN A 226 -12.28 18.75 -19.94
CA ASN A 226 -13.61 18.25 -19.67
C ASN A 226 -14.64 19.31 -20.03
N THR A 227 -15.50 18.98 -20.99
CA THR A 227 -16.47 19.91 -21.56
C THR A 227 -17.82 19.77 -20.87
N PHE A 228 -18.26 20.82 -20.19
CA PHE A 228 -19.59 20.96 -19.62
C PHE A 228 -20.53 21.66 -20.58
N ARG A 229 -21.76 21.17 -20.68
CA ARG A 229 -22.81 21.77 -21.50
C ARG A 229 -24.14 21.72 -20.77
N ALA A 230 -24.94 22.77 -20.86
CA ALA A 230 -26.30 22.77 -20.33
C ALA A 230 -27.34 23.05 -21.42
N GLU A 231 -28.51 22.44 -21.27
CA GLU A 231 -29.66 22.59 -22.15
C GLU A 231 -30.88 22.92 -21.30
N VAL A 232 -31.83 23.71 -21.82
CA VAL A 232 -33.09 24.01 -21.12
C VAL A 232 -34.27 24.04 -22.10
N ASP A 233 -35.34 23.35 -21.71
CA ASP A 233 -36.65 23.39 -22.35
C ASP A 233 -37.54 24.38 -21.59
N VAL A 234 -38.15 25.33 -22.30
CA VAL A 234 -39.16 26.23 -21.73
C VAL A 234 -40.57 25.67 -21.98
N LYS A 235 -41.40 25.66 -20.94
CA LYS A 235 -42.76 25.09 -20.93
C LYS A 235 -43.73 26.05 -20.24
N ASN A 236 -45.03 25.81 -20.35
CA ASN A 236 -46.05 26.48 -19.51
C ASN A 236 -46.10 28.02 -19.63
N VAL A 237 -45.61 28.58 -20.73
CA VAL A 237 -45.61 30.04 -21.00
C VAL A 237 -46.89 30.52 -21.69
N MET A 238 -47.34 31.74 -21.40
CA MET A 238 -48.52 32.31 -22.05
C MET A 238 -48.25 32.78 -23.48
N ARG A 239 -49.15 32.42 -24.40
CA ARG A 239 -49.15 32.87 -25.80
C ARG A 239 -50.56 33.35 -26.18
N ASN A 240 -50.69 34.56 -26.74
CA ASN A 240 -51.99 35.17 -27.07
C ASN A 240 -52.95 35.33 -25.87
N ASN A 241 -52.42 35.60 -24.67
CA ASN A 241 -53.20 35.59 -23.42
C ASN A 241 -53.98 34.29 -23.17
N ARG A 242 -53.48 33.15 -23.68
CA ARG A 242 -53.98 31.80 -23.41
C ARG A 242 -52.84 30.97 -22.83
N ASP A 243 -53.21 29.97 -22.04
CA ASP A 243 -52.25 29.01 -21.50
C ASP A 243 -51.59 28.23 -22.67
N GLY A 244 -50.29 27.93 -22.55
CA GLY A 244 -49.49 27.26 -23.58
C GLY A 244 -50.00 25.84 -23.90
N THR A 245 -49.70 25.34 -25.11
CA THR A 245 -49.97 23.96 -25.53
C THR A 245 -48.66 23.27 -25.94
N PRO A 246 -48.50 21.94 -25.75
CA PRO A 246 -47.22 21.24 -25.95
C PRO A 246 -46.58 21.39 -27.33
N ASP A 247 -47.38 21.51 -28.39
CA ASP A 247 -46.88 21.67 -29.77
C ASP A 247 -46.16 23.01 -30.01
N HIS A 248 -46.36 24.01 -29.14
CA HIS A 248 -45.73 25.34 -29.24
C HIS A 248 -44.44 25.49 -28.44
N GLU A 249 -44.07 24.50 -27.61
CA GLU A 249 -42.91 24.52 -26.71
C GLU A 249 -41.64 23.95 -27.38
N LYS A 250 -41.80 23.23 -28.50
CA LYS A 250 -40.71 22.57 -29.25
C LYS A 250 -39.76 23.52 -29.99
N ASP A 251 -40.23 24.71 -30.36
CA ASP A 251 -39.44 25.73 -31.09
C ASP A 251 -38.50 26.53 -30.17
N LEU A 252 -38.55 26.31 -28.85
CA LEU A 252 -37.80 27.05 -27.83
C LEU A 252 -36.52 26.33 -27.36
N ARG A 253 -36.13 25.26 -28.06
CA ARG A 253 -34.91 24.50 -27.79
C ARG A 253 -33.75 25.06 -28.60
N GLU A 254 -32.89 25.86 -27.97
CA GLU A 254 -31.57 26.16 -28.53
C GLU A 254 -30.46 25.88 -27.51
N VAL A 255 -29.43 25.15 -27.97
CA VAL A 255 -28.24 24.72 -27.23
C VAL A 255 -27.04 25.34 -27.93
N THR A 256 -26.25 26.22 -27.31
CA THR A 256 -25.07 26.78 -28.00
C THR A 256 -23.98 27.29 -27.04
N GLY A 257 -23.52 26.46 -26.11
CA GLY A 257 -22.44 26.88 -25.23
C GLY A 257 -21.81 25.77 -24.39
N ASP A 258 -20.55 25.49 -24.72
CA ASP A 258 -19.68 24.53 -24.02
C ASP A 258 -18.72 25.29 -23.10
N ILE A 259 -18.42 24.72 -21.94
CA ILE A 259 -17.41 25.20 -20.99
C ILE A 259 -16.37 24.11 -20.81
N ASP A 260 -15.14 24.40 -21.20
CA ASP A 260 -14.02 23.51 -20.94
C ASP A 260 -13.42 23.80 -19.57
N ILE A 261 -13.19 22.74 -18.79
CA ILE A 261 -12.38 22.78 -17.57
C ILE A 261 -11.22 21.80 -17.69
N ASP A 262 -10.09 22.15 -17.08
CA ASP A 262 -8.93 21.27 -17.07
C ASP A 262 -8.82 20.55 -15.73
N THR A 263 -8.71 19.22 -15.79
CA THR A 263 -8.25 18.42 -14.66
C THR A 263 -6.78 18.10 -14.82
N GLU A 264 -6.00 18.40 -13.79
CA GLU A 264 -4.58 18.04 -13.76
C GLU A 264 -4.35 16.53 -13.80
N LYS A 265 -3.14 16.16 -14.20
CA LYS A 265 -2.67 14.78 -14.07
C LYS A 265 -2.43 14.38 -12.61
N ILE A 266 -2.40 13.09 -12.35
CA ILE A 266 -1.89 12.50 -11.10
C ILE A 266 -0.37 12.73 -11.03
N ASN A 267 0.12 13.34 -9.94
CA ASN A 267 1.55 13.57 -9.74
C ASN A 267 2.22 12.55 -8.80
N ILE A 268 1.44 11.89 -7.94
CA ILE A 268 1.94 10.82 -7.08
C ILE A 268 2.28 9.56 -7.90
N ARG A 269 3.28 8.81 -7.47
CA ARG A 269 3.72 7.58 -8.13
C ARG A 269 4.02 6.49 -7.12
N ASN A 270 3.45 5.31 -7.35
CA ASN A 270 3.72 4.14 -6.53
C ASN A 270 5.21 3.79 -6.55
N ASP A 271 5.80 3.58 -5.38
CA ASP A 271 7.13 2.97 -5.26
C ASP A 271 7.03 1.46 -5.52
N VAL A 272 7.11 1.11 -6.79
CA VAL A 272 6.96 -0.27 -7.27
C VAL A 272 8.03 -1.22 -6.70
N THR A 273 9.14 -0.71 -6.16
CA THR A 273 10.20 -1.52 -5.55
C THR A 273 9.74 -2.21 -4.25
N LEU A 274 8.59 -1.79 -3.72
CA LEU A 274 7.97 -2.35 -2.51
C LEU A 274 7.07 -3.56 -2.79
N TYR A 275 6.69 -3.85 -4.04
CA TYR A 275 5.83 -4.99 -4.34
C TYR A 275 6.46 -6.31 -3.88
N GLY A 276 5.67 -7.19 -3.28
CA GLY A 276 6.14 -8.48 -2.78
C GLY A 276 6.89 -8.40 -1.45
N GLY A 277 7.24 -7.20 -0.97
CA GLY A 277 7.84 -7.01 0.36
C GLY A 277 6.82 -7.16 1.49
N VAL A 278 7.34 -7.42 2.69
CA VAL A 278 6.56 -7.43 3.94
C VAL A 278 7.11 -6.33 4.84
N PHE A 279 6.25 -5.43 5.30
CA PHE A 279 6.69 -4.26 6.06
C PHE A 279 5.89 -4.07 7.34
N LYS A 280 6.54 -3.48 8.35
CA LYS A 280 5.91 -2.79 9.47
C LYS A 280 5.77 -1.32 9.12
N LEU A 281 4.65 -0.71 9.51
CA LEU A 281 4.38 0.71 9.25
C LEU A 281 4.56 1.48 10.56
N SER A 282 5.58 2.33 10.64
CA SER A 282 5.85 3.14 11.83
C SER A 282 5.60 4.63 11.54
N PRO A 283 4.67 5.30 12.22
CA PRO A 283 4.46 6.73 12.03
C PRO A 283 5.65 7.53 12.59
N LEU A 284 6.16 8.51 11.84
CA LEU A 284 7.27 9.36 12.29
C LEU A 284 6.91 10.21 13.51
N ALA A 285 5.64 10.62 13.63
CA ALA A 285 5.14 11.33 14.81
C ALA A 285 5.07 10.44 16.07
N PHE A 286 5.13 9.12 15.92
CA PHE A 286 5.07 8.15 17.02
C PHE A 286 5.99 6.94 16.76
N PRO A 287 7.34 7.14 16.72
CA PRO A 287 8.30 6.23 16.09
C PRO A 287 8.51 4.89 16.81
N ASN A 288 8.05 4.76 18.05
CA ASN A 288 8.11 3.51 18.80
C ASN A 288 6.88 2.63 18.62
N ALA A 289 5.89 3.11 17.86
CA ALA A 289 4.68 2.37 17.55
C ALA A 289 4.69 1.84 16.11
N MET A 290 3.92 0.78 15.91
CA MET A 290 3.62 0.16 14.64
C MET A 290 2.11 0.15 14.44
N VAL A 291 1.68 0.17 13.18
CA VAL A 291 0.31 -0.12 12.78
C VAL A 291 0.02 -1.60 13.05
N ASP A 292 -0.78 -1.84 14.08
CA ASP A 292 -1.12 -3.15 14.63
C ASP A 292 -2.60 -3.47 14.34
N VAL A 293 -2.87 -4.67 13.85
CA VAL A 293 -4.26 -5.16 13.84
C VAL A 293 -4.63 -5.52 15.26
N GLY A 294 -5.48 -4.69 15.86
CA GLY A 294 -5.78 -4.75 17.28
C GLY A 294 -6.14 -6.16 17.72
N GLN A 295 -5.44 -6.68 18.72
CA GLN A 295 -5.66 -8.01 19.28
C GLN A 295 -7.08 -8.14 19.84
N GLY A 296 -7.71 -9.30 19.65
CA GLY A 296 -9.05 -9.62 20.12
C GLY A 296 -9.14 -9.68 21.65
N GLY A 297 -9.94 -10.62 22.17
CA GLY A 297 -9.96 -10.92 23.60
C GLY A 297 -8.71 -11.68 24.06
N TYR A 298 -8.65 -11.94 25.36
CA TYR A 298 -7.65 -12.83 25.97
C TYR A 298 -8.31 -14.16 26.35
N VAL A 299 -7.63 -15.27 26.11
CA VAL A 299 -7.99 -16.59 26.69
C VAL A 299 -6.83 -17.05 27.55
N SER A 300 -7.11 -17.36 28.82
CA SER A 300 -6.10 -17.78 29.80
C SER A 300 -4.90 -16.82 29.91
N GLY A 301 -5.16 -15.51 29.82
CA GLY A 301 -4.13 -14.48 29.88
C GLY A 301 -3.30 -14.28 28.61
N LYS A 302 -3.63 -15.00 27.52
CA LYS A 302 -2.92 -14.92 26.24
C LYS A 302 -3.79 -14.24 25.17
N PRO A 303 -3.23 -13.32 24.36
CA PRO A 303 -4.01 -12.57 23.36
C PRO A 303 -4.44 -13.45 22.19
N ILE A 304 -5.68 -13.26 21.71
CA ILE A 304 -6.22 -13.97 20.55
C ILE A 304 -6.25 -13.06 19.33
N THR A 305 -5.75 -13.57 18.20
CA THR A 305 -5.82 -12.85 16.93
C THR A 305 -7.17 -13.06 16.26
N GLN A 306 -7.82 -11.97 15.85
CA GLN A 306 -9.08 -12.01 15.09
C GLN A 306 -8.89 -11.28 13.77
N TRP A 307 -9.22 -11.94 12.66
CA TRP A 307 -9.06 -11.43 11.29
C TRP A 307 -10.41 -11.24 10.58
N GLY A 308 -11.46 -10.89 11.32
CA GLY A 308 -12.78 -10.63 10.76
C GLY A 308 -12.88 -9.25 10.09
N ASN A 309 -13.79 -9.12 9.14
CA ASN A 309 -14.08 -7.84 8.49
C ASN A 309 -14.43 -6.76 9.51
N GLY A 310 -13.86 -5.56 9.34
CA GLY A 310 -14.12 -4.41 10.19
C GLY A 310 -13.28 -4.40 11.47
N ARG A 311 -12.31 -5.31 11.59
CA ARG A 311 -11.37 -5.29 12.72
C ARG A 311 -10.48 -4.05 12.63
N GLY A 312 -10.60 -3.18 13.63
CA GLY A 312 -9.87 -1.90 13.68
C GLY A 312 -8.38 -2.07 13.89
N LEU A 313 -7.63 -1.10 13.35
CA LEU A 313 -6.20 -0.96 13.58
C LEU A 313 -5.93 0.04 14.72
N CYS A 314 -4.83 -0.19 15.44
CA CYS A 314 -4.32 0.73 16.42
C CYS A 314 -2.80 0.92 16.28
N PHE A 315 -2.29 1.99 16.87
CA PHE A 315 -0.86 2.14 17.09
C PHE A 315 -0.46 1.41 18.37
N TRP A 316 0.52 0.52 18.28
CA TRP A 316 1.03 -0.22 19.43
C TRP A 316 2.54 -0.29 19.40
N LYS A 317 3.18 -0.34 20.57
CA LYS A 317 4.64 -0.50 20.66
C LYS A 317 5.14 -1.65 19.77
N ASP A 318 6.30 -1.51 19.16
CA ASP A 318 6.90 -2.63 18.42
C ASP A 318 7.19 -3.80 19.37
N TYR A 319 6.64 -4.97 19.07
CA TYR A 319 6.98 -6.25 19.73
C TYR A 319 7.27 -7.34 18.69
N ASP A 320 7.48 -6.92 17.45
CA ASP A 320 7.73 -7.77 16.29
C ASP A 320 6.66 -8.86 16.13
N GLY A 321 5.38 -8.47 16.24
CA GLY A 321 4.24 -9.36 16.09
C GLY A 321 3.81 -9.54 14.64
N ALA A 322 3.30 -10.74 14.29
CA ALA A 322 2.76 -11.00 12.96
C ALA A 322 1.59 -10.05 12.57
N ASN A 323 0.83 -9.54 13.55
CA ASN A 323 -0.24 -8.55 13.35
C ASN A 323 0.25 -7.10 13.17
N GLN A 324 1.56 -6.86 13.25
CA GLN A 324 2.19 -5.58 12.90
C GLN A 324 2.77 -5.59 11.47
N MET A 325 2.60 -6.71 10.74
CA MET A 325 3.24 -6.96 9.46
C MET A 325 2.24 -7.01 8.29
N TRP A 326 2.64 -6.37 7.20
CA TRP A 326 1.80 -6.12 6.03
C TRP A 326 2.53 -6.56 4.76
N ALA A 327 1.95 -7.53 4.05
CA ALA A 327 2.38 -7.96 2.73
C ALA A 327 1.90 -6.96 1.67
N PHE A 328 2.82 -6.38 0.91
CA PHE A 328 2.52 -5.36 -0.09
C PHE A 328 2.28 -6.03 -1.45
N LYS A 329 1.04 -5.96 -1.93
CA LYS A 329 0.60 -6.66 -3.14
C LYS A 329 0.10 -5.68 -4.19
N PRO A 330 0.42 -5.82 -5.48
CA PRO A 330 -0.28 -5.13 -6.56
C PRO A 330 -1.78 -5.46 -6.54
N TYR A 331 -2.64 -4.47 -6.77
CA TYR A 331 -4.08 -4.63 -6.68
C TYR A 331 -4.90 -4.15 -7.88
N LEU A 332 -5.08 -2.85 -8.05
CA LEU A 332 -5.84 -2.25 -9.16
C LEU A 332 -4.92 -1.46 -10.06
N ASP A 333 -5.28 -1.33 -11.33
CA ASP A 333 -4.64 -0.36 -12.24
C ASP A 333 -4.77 1.03 -11.62
N ASP A 334 -3.63 1.70 -11.46
CA ASP A 334 -3.55 3.00 -10.84
C ASP A 334 -3.89 4.14 -11.82
N GLY A 335 -3.91 3.84 -13.12
CA GLY A 335 -4.18 4.78 -14.20
C GLY A 335 -2.97 5.60 -14.63
N VAL A 336 -1.77 5.29 -14.11
CA VAL A 336 -0.48 5.95 -14.45
C VAL A 336 0.60 4.98 -14.94
N GLY A 337 0.21 3.76 -15.31
CA GLY A 337 1.10 2.74 -15.87
C GLY A 337 1.69 1.78 -14.84
N ALA A 338 1.09 1.70 -13.65
CA ALA A 338 1.46 0.76 -12.60
C ALA A 338 0.20 0.24 -11.87
N PHE A 339 0.35 -0.17 -10.60
CA PHE A 339 -0.74 -0.69 -9.78
C PHE A 339 -0.77 -0.06 -8.40
N THR A 340 -1.95 0.13 -7.85
CA THR A 340 -2.07 0.43 -6.43
C THR A 340 -1.72 -0.80 -5.59
N PHE A 341 -1.48 -0.58 -4.30
CA PHE A 341 -1.21 -1.59 -3.32
C PHE A 341 -2.49 -2.05 -2.62
N ALA A 342 -2.58 -3.36 -2.38
CA ALA A 342 -3.35 -3.93 -1.29
C ALA A 342 -2.37 -4.41 -0.21
N LEU A 343 -2.57 -3.96 1.02
CA LEU A 343 -1.71 -4.30 2.16
C LEU A 343 -2.34 -5.46 2.91
N GLY A 344 -1.92 -6.68 2.64
CA GLY A 344 -2.42 -7.89 3.27
C GLY A 344 -1.84 -8.09 4.66
N SER A 345 -2.70 -8.17 5.69
CA SER A 345 -2.22 -8.50 7.03
C SER A 345 -1.73 -9.95 7.06
N LEU A 346 -0.54 -10.17 7.61
CA LEU A 346 0.01 -11.52 7.70
C LEU A 346 -0.87 -12.46 8.51
N ILE A 347 -1.62 -11.96 9.51
CA ILE A 347 -2.51 -12.80 10.33
C ILE A 347 -3.74 -13.35 9.61
N GLY A 348 -4.08 -12.78 8.45
CA GLY A 348 -5.21 -13.21 7.65
C GLY A 348 -4.82 -14.38 6.75
N PRO A 349 -5.53 -15.53 6.80
CA PRO A 349 -5.28 -16.60 5.85
C PRO A 349 -5.48 -16.10 4.41
N LYS A 350 -4.69 -16.64 3.48
CA LYS A 350 -4.73 -16.29 2.05
C LYS A 350 -4.34 -14.84 1.70
N LEU A 351 -3.87 -14.05 2.67
CA LEU A 351 -3.57 -12.62 2.50
C LEU A 351 -4.73 -11.84 1.86
N VAL A 352 -5.97 -12.20 2.18
CA VAL A 352 -7.18 -11.55 1.66
C VAL A 352 -7.71 -10.47 2.61
N GLN A 353 -7.33 -10.51 3.88
CA GLN A 353 -7.67 -9.47 4.86
C GLN A 353 -6.66 -8.34 4.71
N THR A 354 -7.10 -7.26 4.06
CA THR A 354 -6.21 -6.16 3.67
C THR A 354 -6.63 -4.84 4.32
N LEU A 355 -5.69 -3.91 4.44
CA LEU A 355 -5.95 -2.56 4.94
C LEU A 355 -7.08 -1.90 4.14
N ASN A 356 -8.07 -1.39 4.85
CA ASN A 356 -9.31 -0.88 4.30
C ASN A 356 -9.66 0.48 4.93
N ASN A 357 -10.06 1.44 4.09
CA ASN A 357 -10.65 2.70 4.51
C ASN A 357 -12.16 2.50 4.73
N ASN A 358 -12.55 2.15 5.96
CA ASN A 358 -13.89 1.64 6.24
C ASN A 358 -14.99 2.67 5.96
N GLY A 359 -15.96 2.28 5.11
CA GLY A 359 -17.09 3.12 4.73
C GLY A 359 -16.79 4.11 3.59
N HIS A 360 -15.56 4.17 3.12
CA HIS A 360 -15.09 5.09 2.08
C HIS A 360 -14.90 4.34 0.76
N VAL A 361 -16.02 3.91 0.16
CA VAL A 361 -16.02 3.08 -1.07
C VAL A 361 -15.50 3.86 -2.28
N ASN A 362 -15.81 5.15 -2.32
CA ASN A 362 -15.36 6.15 -3.29
C ASN A 362 -15.51 7.56 -2.72
N ALA A 363 -14.90 8.56 -3.37
CA ALA A 363 -14.92 9.96 -2.96
C ALA A 363 -16.33 10.52 -2.73
N ASN A 364 -17.31 10.19 -3.58
CA ASN A 364 -18.70 10.66 -3.40
C ASN A 364 -19.30 10.15 -2.07
N SER A 365 -19.05 8.89 -1.70
CA SER A 365 -19.56 8.32 -0.44
C SER A 365 -18.89 8.89 0.82
N SER A 366 -17.65 9.37 0.66
CA SER A 366 -16.80 9.91 1.72
C SER A 366 -17.04 11.42 1.95
N TRP A 367 -17.64 12.11 0.98
CA TRP A 367 -17.91 13.54 1.05
C TRP A 367 -19.21 13.84 1.80
N LYS A 368 -19.12 14.55 2.93
CA LYS A 368 -20.30 14.98 3.71
C LYS A 368 -20.11 16.38 4.26
N ASN A 369 -21.20 17.15 4.29
CA ASN A 369 -21.24 18.49 4.86
C ASN A 369 -20.16 19.45 4.30
N GLY A 370 -19.80 19.31 3.02
CA GLY A 370 -18.82 20.20 2.36
C GLY A 370 -17.35 19.88 2.69
N THR A 371 -17.05 18.68 3.19
CA THR A 371 -15.67 18.22 3.42
C THR A 371 -15.57 16.70 3.23
N MET A 372 -14.36 16.22 2.97
CA MET A 372 -14.06 14.79 3.02
C MET A 372 -14.06 14.33 4.49
N GLU A 373 -14.88 13.34 4.85
CA GLU A 373 -14.93 12.81 6.22
C GLU A 373 -13.64 12.10 6.60
N THR A 374 -13.36 11.96 7.89
CA THR A 374 -12.23 11.13 8.35
C THR A 374 -12.62 9.66 8.35
N GLY A 375 -11.89 8.86 7.59
CA GLY A 375 -12.03 7.41 7.55
C GLY A 375 -11.46 6.68 8.77
N SER A 376 -11.84 5.41 8.88
CA SER A 376 -11.34 4.49 9.91
C SER A 376 -10.58 3.35 9.27
N ALA A 377 -9.33 3.14 9.68
CA ALA A 377 -8.54 2.03 9.18
C ALA A 377 -8.98 0.72 9.83
N VAL A 378 -9.40 -0.24 9.01
CA VAL A 378 -9.76 -1.61 9.41
C VAL A 378 -9.05 -2.63 8.51
N ILE A 379 -9.09 -3.91 8.87
CA ILE A 379 -8.88 -4.98 7.88
C ILE A 379 -10.22 -5.45 7.33
N TRP A 380 -10.24 -5.74 6.03
CA TRP A 380 -11.42 -6.24 5.33
C TRP A 380 -11.03 -7.22 4.23
N ASP A 381 -11.88 -8.22 4.00
CA ASP A 381 -11.72 -9.17 2.90
C ASP A 381 -11.79 -8.43 1.56
N ILE A 382 -10.66 -8.37 0.86
CA ILE A 382 -10.52 -7.66 -0.41
C ILE A 382 -11.50 -8.13 -1.49
N ARG A 383 -11.95 -9.40 -1.42
CA ARG A 383 -12.92 -9.98 -2.36
C ARG A 383 -14.35 -9.51 -2.10
N LYS A 384 -14.56 -8.84 -0.97
CA LYS A 384 -15.84 -8.24 -0.55
C LYS A 384 -15.76 -6.71 -0.53
N ALA A 385 -14.72 -6.13 -1.13
CA ALA A 385 -14.68 -4.70 -1.39
C ALA A 385 -15.79 -4.32 -2.37
N ALA A 386 -16.46 -3.21 -2.12
CA ALA A 386 -17.49 -2.62 -2.97
C ALA A 386 -16.91 -1.58 -3.96
N GLY A 387 -15.66 -1.14 -3.75
CA GLY A 387 -14.99 -0.15 -4.59
C GLY A 387 -13.47 -0.13 -4.37
N ARG A 388 -12.92 1.06 -4.11
CA ARG A 388 -11.47 1.32 -4.03
C ARG A 388 -10.96 1.39 -2.59
N GLU A 389 -11.77 1.06 -1.59
CA GLU A 389 -11.45 1.20 -0.16
C GLU A 389 -10.25 0.35 0.33
N ASN A 390 -9.87 -0.70 -0.41
CA ASN A 390 -8.69 -1.53 -0.14
C ASN A 390 -7.46 -1.17 -1.00
N SER A 391 -7.58 -0.14 -1.84
CA SER A 391 -6.59 0.29 -2.82
C SER A 391 -5.79 1.48 -2.28
N TRP A 392 -4.47 1.37 -2.26
CA TRP A 392 -3.57 2.35 -1.64
C TRP A 392 -2.43 2.74 -2.57
N TRP A 393 -2.14 4.02 -2.63
CA TRP A 393 -0.93 4.56 -3.21
C TRP A 393 0.13 4.65 -2.13
N ILE A 394 1.36 4.22 -2.44
CA ILE A 394 2.49 4.31 -1.51
C ILE A 394 3.64 5.02 -2.20
N ASP A 395 3.96 6.22 -1.72
CA ASP A 395 4.94 7.12 -2.32
C ASP A 395 5.69 7.92 -1.26
N HIS A 396 6.83 8.50 -1.63
CA HIS A 396 7.58 9.40 -0.75
C HIS A 396 7.01 10.82 -0.74
N GLU A 397 6.65 11.30 -1.93
CA GLU A 397 5.96 12.54 -2.31
C GLU A 397 6.27 12.78 -3.80
N PRO A 398 5.52 13.64 -4.52
CA PRO A 398 5.86 14.02 -5.88
C PRO A 398 7.28 14.59 -5.95
N SER A 399 8.09 14.09 -6.89
CA SER A 399 9.46 14.59 -7.15
C SER A 399 9.55 16.10 -7.42
N ALA A 400 8.43 16.76 -7.71
CA ALA A 400 8.36 18.19 -7.97
C ALA A 400 8.41 19.05 -6.70
N THR A 401 8.07 18.52 -5.52
CA THR A 401 7.91 19.31 -4.29
C THR A 401 9.06 19.14 -3.29
N ASN A 402 9.66 17.93 -3.18
CA ASN A 402 10.78 17.59 -2.27
C ASN A 402 10.64 18.24 -0.87
N GLU A 403 9.45 18.22 -0.27
CA GLU A 403 9.16 18.88 1.01
C GLU A 403 9.64 18.07 2.22
N THR A 404 9.88 16.79 2.04
CA THR A 404 10.32 15.83 3.07
C THR A 404 11.68 15.21 2.77
N ASP A 405 12.37 15.70 1.73
CA ASP A 405 13.60 15.12 1.18
C ASP A 405 13.45 13.63 0.83
N HIS A 406 12.23 13.19 0.52
CA HIS A 406 11.88 11.79 0.30
C HIS A 406 12.31 10.84 1.44
N THR A 407 12.36 11.33 2.69
CA THR A 407 12.81 10.54 3.85
C THR A 407 11.70 9.71 4.51
N CYS A 408 10.45 9.94 4.13
CA CYS A 408 9.27 9.25 4.64
C CYS A 408 8.37 8.77 3.51
N TYR A 409 7.43 7.89 3.83
CA TYR A 409 6.38 7.41 2.95
C TYR A 409 5.01 7.91 3.40
N PHE A 410 4.12 8.08 2.42
CA PHE A 410 2.70 8.34 2.60
C PHE A 410 1.90 7.15 2.06
N LEU A 411 0.80 6.83 2.74
CA LEU A 411 -0.14 5.80 2.31
C LEU A 411 -1.47 6.49 1.98
N THR A 412 -1.73 6.74 0.71
CA THR A 412 -2.90 7.49 0.23
C THR A 412 -3.97 6.52 -0.27
N SER A 413 -5.17 6.57 0.27
CA SER A 413 -6.31 5.77 -0.17
C SER A 413 -6.73 6.20 -1.58
N ASP A 414 -6.77 5.24 -2.50
CA ASP A 414 -7.23 5.45 -3.88
C ASP A 414 -8.74 5.71 -3.97
N ALA A 415 -9.50 5.45 -2.89
CA ALA A 415 -10.93 5.69 -2.83
C ALA A 415 -11.30 7.18 -2.82
N ASP A 416 -10.54 8.00 -2.09
CA ASP A 416 -10.89 9.40 -1.82
C ASP A 416 -9.69 10.35 -1.75
N GLY A 417 -8.45 9.86 -1.88
CA GLY A 417 -7.24 10.68 -1.83
C GLY A 417 -6.83 11.12 -0.41
N GLN A 418 -7.40 10.52 0.64
CA GLN A 418 -6.96 10.74 2.02
C GLN A 418 -5.84 9.76 2.43
N ARG A 419 -5.03 10.15 3.40
CA ARG A 419 -3.85 9.43 3.87
C ARG A 419 -4.08 8.76 5.19
N LEU A 420 -3.43 7.61 5.38
CA LEU A 420 -3.25 7.00 6.69
C LEU A 420 -2.63 8.02 7.65
N ASP A 421 -3.16 8.12 8.86
CA ASP A 421 -2.87 9.25 9.76
C ASP A 421 -2.94 8.84 11.23
N THR A 422 -2.06 9.40 12.06
CA THR A 422 -2.10 9.22 13.51
C THR A 422 -3.21 10.02 14.20
N LEU A 423 -3.73 11.05 13.55
CA LEU A 423 -4.63 12.07 14.08
C LEU A 423 -4.11 12.68 15.40
N GLY A 424 -2.78 12.84 15.49
CA GLY A 424 -2.10 13.34 16.70
C GLY A 424 -2.01 12.34 17.84
N ALA A 425 -2.24 11.05 17.57
CA ALA A 425 -2.07 9.99 18.56
C ALA A 425 -0.63 9.92 19.11
N SER A 426 -0.52 9.75 20.42
CA SER A 426 0.75 9.69 21.15
C SER A 426 0.80 8.57 22.19
N ALA A 427 -0.18 7.67 22.18
CA ALA A 427 -0.31 6.58 23.16
C ALA A 427 -0.70 5.26 22.48
N ASN A 428 -0.29 4.15 23.09
CA ASN A 428 -0.65 2.80 22.64
C ASN A 428 -2.17 2.59 22.68
N GLY A 429 -2.68 1.88 21.68
CA GLY A 429 -4.11 1.59 21.52
C GLY A 429 -4.90 2.67 20.82
N ALA A 430 -4.28 3.81 20.48
CA ALA A 430 -4.93 4.85 19.67
C ALA A 430 -5.29 4.30 18.29
N ALA A 431 -6.50 4.63 17.81
CA ALA A 431 -6.99 4.15 16.53
C ALA A 431 -6.20 4.75 15.37
N VAL A 432 -5.92 3.93 14.35
CA VAL A 432 -5.37 4.41 13.08
C VAL A 432 -6.50 5.01 12.24
N ARG A 433 -6.27 6.20 11.67
CA ARG A 433 -7.27 6.96 10.90
C ARG A 433 -6.83 7.17 9.47
N VAL A 434 -7.75 7.64 8.64
CA VAL A 434 -7.49 8.10 7.28
C VAL A 434 -8.07 9.51 7.18
N SER A 435 -7.24 10.55 7.06
CA SER A 435 -7.72 11.92 7.31
C SER A 435 -7.02 13.02 6.51
N SER A 436 -5.68 12.99 6.45
CA SER A 436 -4.92 14.02 5.74
C SER A 436 -5.11 13.89 4.22
N TYR A 437 -5.47 14.95 3.53
CA TYR A 437 -5.64 14.94 2.07
C TYR A 437 -4.29 14.99 1.35
N ALA A 438 -4.16 14.27 0.24
CA ALA A 438 -2.94 14.28 -0.55
C ALA A 438 -2.85 15.53 -1.43
N CYS A 439 -1.84 16.39 -1.22
CA CYS A 439 -1.78 17.71 -1.85
C CYS A 439 -0.34 18.28 -1.83
N PRO A 440 0.22 18.69 -2.99
CA PRO A 440 1.47 19.45 -3.11
C PRO A 440 1.47 20.70 -2.25
N GLY A 441 2.61 21.03 -1.65
CA GLY A 441 2.82 22.20 -0.81
C GLY A 441 2.42 22.02 0.67
N VAL A 442 1.88 20.85 1.06
CA VAL A 442 1.53 20.56 2.46
C VAL A 442 2.06 19.22 2.99
N TRP A 443 2.83 18.48 2.19
CA TRP A 443 3.39 17.18 2.56
C TRP A 443 4.29 17.28 3.80
N GLY A 444 5.18 18.28 3.82
CA GLY A 444 6.08 18.52 4.96
C GLY A 444 5.35 18.92 6.25
N GLY A 445 4.18 19.57 6.11
CA GLY A 445 3.34 20.00 7.23
C GLY A 445 2.51 18.87 7.86
N GLN A 446 2.20 17.82 7.10
CA GLN A 446 1.36 16.70 7.52
C GLN A 446 2.13 15.61 8.28
N LYS A 447 2.78 15.99 9.39
CA LYS A 447 3.65 15.09 10.19
C LYS A 447 2.96 13.81 10.66
N ASN A 448 1.65 13.85 10.89
CA ASN A 448 0.87 12.70 11.34
C ASN A 448 0.61 11.65 10.24
N ALA A 449 0.82 12.01 8.97
CA ALA A 449 0.64 11.14 7.82
C ALA A 449 1.97 10.59 7.27
N GLN A 450 3.09 10.92 7.92
CA GLN A 450 4.43 10.48 7.50
C GLN A 450 4.80 9.17 8.19
N PHE A 451 5.19 8.16 7.40
CA PHE A 451 5.53 6.83 7.87
C PHE A 451 6.94 6.42 7.45
N LYS A 452 7.60 5.62 8.29
CA LYS A 452 8.74 4.79 7.93
C LYS A 452 8.23 3.38 7.65
N LEU A 453 8.66 2.82 6.52
CA LEU A 453 8.47 1.41 6.21
C LEU A 453 9.68 0.63 6.71
N ILE A 454 9.45 -0.39 7.53
CA ILE A 454 10.51 -1.24 8.09
C ILE A 454 10.27 -2.64 7.56
N GLU A 455 11.17 -3.14 6.73
CA GLU A 455 11.03 -4.49 6.16
C GLU A 455 11.10 -5.55 7.27
N ALA A 456 10.13 -6.45 7.26
CA ALA A 456 10.02 -7.54 8.22
C ALA A 456 11.10 -8.59 7.95
N ARG A 457 11.76 -9.05 9.02
CA ARG A 457 12.86 -10.02 8.94
C ARG A 457 12.64 -11.17 9.92
N CYS A 458 13.24 -12.32 9.62
CA CYS A 458 13.47 -13.36 10.61
C CYS A 458 14.58 -12.91 11.56
N GLY A 459 14.23 -12.69 12.82
CA GLY A 459 15.15 -12.25 13.85
C GLY A 459 15.23 -13.21 15.03
N GLY A 460 16.01 -12.83 16.04
CA GLY A 460 16.18 -13.61 17.27
C GLY A 460 17.33 -14.62 17.18
N TYR A 461 17.19 -15.77 17.85
CA TYR A 461 18.21 -16.82 17.87
C TYR A 461 17.61 -18.23 17.87
N VAL A 462 18.40 -19.22 17.47
CA VAL A 462 18.08 -20.65 17.56
C VAL A 462 19.13 -21.41 18.38
N LYS A 463 18.74 -22.54 18.98
CA LYS A 463 19.64 -23.47 19.70
C LYS A 463 19.33 -24.92 19.31
N ASN A 464 20.30 -25.81 19.45
CA ASN A 464 20.06 -27.24 19.30
C ASN A 464 19.67 -27.87 20.65
N SER A 465 18.84 -28.92 20.62
CA SER A 465 18.38 -29.61 21.83
C SER A 465 19.48 -30.37 22.58
N LYS A 466 20.63 -30.60 21.94
CA LYS A 466 21.78 -31.32 22.53
C LYS A 466 23.08 -30.58 22.26
N LYS A 467 23.98 -30.54 23.26
CA LYS A 467 25.36 -30.07 23.09
C LYS A 467 26.24 -31.09 22.36
N THR A 468 25.92 -32.38 22.49
CA THR A 468 26.62 -33.49 21.83
C THR A 468 25.61 -34.52 21.30
N ALA A 469 25.90 -35.17 20.18
CA ALA A 469 25.02 -36.19 19.60
C ALA A 469 25.81 -37.33 18.96
N LYS A 470 25.35 -38.58 19.11
CA LYS A 470 25.92 -39.80 18.52
C LYS A 470 25.12 -40.24 17.29
N ILE A 471 25.68 -41.11 16.46
CA ILE A 471 24.92 -41.76 15.38
C ILE A 471 23.68 -42.44 15.97
N GLY A 472 22.53 -42.23 15.33
CA GLY A 472 21.22 -42.70 15.79
C GLY A 472 20.46 -41.69 16.65
N ASP A 473 21.12 -40.69 17.23
CA ASP A 473 20.45 -39.63 17.97
C ASP A 473 19.57 -38.78 17.06
N SER A 474 18.54 -38.17 17.66
CA SER A 474 17.81 -37.05 17.05
C SER A 474 18.16 -35.75 17.77
N VAL A 475 18.39 -34.70 16.99
CA VAL A 475 18.66 -33.33 17.46
C VAL A 475 17.55 -32.44 16.92
N THR A 476 16.98 -31.61 17.77
CA THR A 476 15.86 -30.73 17.43
C THR A 476 16.33 -29.28 17.53
N CYS A 477 15.98 -28.46 16.55
CA CYS A 477 16.18 -27.02 16.59
C CYS A 477 15.09 -26.41 17.49
N VAL A 478 15.52 -25.66 18.50
CA VAL A 478 14.65 -24.97 19.45
C VAL A 478 14.75 -23.49 19.16
N GLY A 479 13.62 -22.84 18.95
CA GLY A 479 13.60 -21.42 18.56
C GLY A 479 12.23 -20.74 18.56
N PHE A 480 11.15 -21.47 18.31
CA PHE A 480 9.85 -20.85 17.98
C PHE A 480 8.67 -21.14 18.94
N MET A 481 8.67 -22.31 19.58
CA MET A 481 7.75 -22.92 20.60
C MET A 481 6.24 -22.57 20.64
N PRO A 482 5.38 -23.62 20.74
CA PRO A 482 4.19 -23.56 21.59
C PRO A 482 3.82 -24.82 22.44
N ASP A 483 4.62 -25.90 22.51
CA ASP A 483 4.30 -27.09 23.33
C ASP A 483 4.97 -27.11 24.72
N SER A 484 5.80 -26.11 25.03
CA SER A 484 6.52 -26.00 26.31
C SER A 484 6.44 -24.59 26.90
N ASN A 485 6.72 -24.45 28.19
CA ASN A 485 6.73 -23.16 28.90
C ASN A 485 7.90 -22.22 28.51
N GLU A 486 8.67 -22.52 27.46
CA GLU A 486 9.80 -21.69 27.02
C GLU A 486 9.33 -20.47 26.21
N THR A 487 9.98 -19.33 26.41
CA THR A 487 9.75 -18.10 25.63
C THR A 487 10.21 -18.30 24.18
N PRO A 488 9.41 -17.96 23.16
CA PRO A 488 9.86 -17.95 21.76
C PRO A 488 11.11 -17.08 21.61
N THR A 489 12.09 -17.55 20.83
CA THR A 489 13.36 -16.86 20.62
C THR A 489 13.53 -16.38 19.18
N LEU A 490 12.66 -16.80 18.27
CA LEU A 490 12.59 -16.36 16.88
C LEU A 490 11.47 -15.34 16.71
N SER A 491 11.72 -14.36 15.84
CA SER A 491 10.74 -13.33 15.48
C SER A 491 10.45 -13.31 13.96
N PRO A 492 9.25 -12.84 13.54
CA PRO A 492 8.18 -12.32 14.38
C PRO A 492 7.56 -13.35 15.31
N ASN A 493 7.12 -12.85 16.46
CA ASN A 493 6.41 -13.66 17.43
C ASN A 493 5.04 -14.02 16.85
N GLY A 494 4.82 -15.32 16.63
CA GLY A 494 3.55 -15.87 16.13
C GLY A 494 2.43 -15.88 17.16
N TRP A 495 2.31 -14.89 18.05
CA TRP A 495 1.28 -14.91 19.10
C TRP A 495 -0.13 -14.76 18.52
N ALA A 496 -0.75 -15.90 18.21
CA ALA A 496 -2.15 -16.04 17.90
C ALA A 496 -2.72 -17.21 18.71
N HIS A 497 -3.33 -16.94 19.87
CA HIS A 497 -3.77 -18.00 20.81
C HIS A 497 -4.94 -18.88 20.30
N ASN A 498 -5.53 -18.55 19.14
CA ASN A 498 -6.51 -19.39 18.47
C ASN A 498 -5.89 -20.47 17.59
N VAL A 499 -4.57 -20.47 17.42
CA VAL A 499 -3.86 -21.48 16.65
C VAL A 499 -3.46 -22.63 17.58
N THR A 500 -4.28 -23.69 17.58
CA THR A 500 -4.04 -24.92 18.36
C THR A 500 -2.83 -25.70 17.87
N ASN A 501 -2.41 -25.46 16.62
CA ASN A 501 -1.32 -26.15 15.96
C ASN A 501 -0.30 -25.13 15.40
N ARG A 502 0.95 -25.20 15.86
CA ARG A 502 2.07 -24.37 15.38
C ARG A 502 2.17 -24.24 13.86
N LYS A 503 1.66 -25.22 13.12
CA LYS A 503 1.64 -25.27 11.65
C LYS A 503 0.64 -24.31 10.99
N GLU A 504 -0.22 -23.65 11.76
CA GLU A 504 -1.20 -22.69 11.25
C GLU A 504 -0.77 -21.23 11.55
N LEU A 505 0.45 -21.02 12.06
CA LEU A 505 0.97 -19.70 12.40
C LEU A 505 1.42 -18.92 11.16
N PRO A 506 1.04 -17.64 11.03
CA PRO A 506 1.24 -16.90 9.80
C PRO A 506 2.28 -15.78 9.96
N PRO A 507 3.49 -16.09 10.46
CA PRO A 507 4.39 -17.02 9.78
C PRO A 507 4.93 -18.16 10.66
N GLN A 508 5.53 -19.18 10.04
CA GLN A 508 6.04 -20.40 10.69
C GLN A 508 7.53 -20.59 10.37
N PRO A 509 8.36 -21.02 11.34
CA PRO A 509 9.75 -21.29 11.11
C PRO A 509 9.93 -22.51 10.22
N MET A 510 10.90 -22.41 9.31
CA MET A 510 11.47 -23.52 8.59
C MET A 510 12.94 -23.65 8.97
N TYR A 511 13.42 -24.88 9.09
CA TYR A 511 14.74 -25.18 9.63
C TYR A 511 15.61 -25.90 8.62
N ARG A 512 16.88 -25.51 8.55
CA ARG A 512 17.94 -26.10 7.73
C ARG A 512 19.11 -26.51 8.63
N TRP A 513 19.87 -27.51 8.22
CA TRP A 513 21.02 -28.01 8.99
C TRP A 513 22.29 -28.06 8.16
N TYR A 514 23.39 -27.68 8.81
CA TYR A 514 24.73 -27.66 8.25
C TYR A 514 25.72 -28.45 9.10
N VAL A 515 26.80 -28.91 8.48
CA VAL A 515 27.96 -29.46 9.17
C VAL A 515 29.25 -28.78 8.73
N THR A 516 30.17 -28.59 9.67
CA THR A 516 31.53 -28.09 9.42
C THR A 516 32.51 -28.70 10.44
N ARG A 517 33.81 -28.60 10.20
CA ARG A 517 34.85 -29.20 11.03
C ARG A 517 35.17 -28.38 12.28
N ASP A 518 35.00 -27.08 12.16
CA ASP A 518 35.42 -26.11 13.17
C ASP A 518 34.22 -25.34 13.70
N VAL A 519 34.35 -24.85 14.93
CA VAL A 519 33.45 -23.82 15.43
C VAL A 519 33.88 -22.52 14.79
N VAL A 520 33.06 -21.98 13.89
CA VAL A 520 33.34 -20.77 13.11
C VAL A 520 32.45 -19.63 13.58
N ASP A 521 32.95 -18.39 13.51
CA ASP A 521 32.09 -17.22 13.76
C ASP A 521 31.12 -17.03 12.58
N ILE A 522 29.95 -16.48 12.89
CA ILE A 522 28.94 -16.10 11.90
C ILE A 522 28.89 -14.58 11.90
N PRO A 523 29.67 -13.91 11.03
CA PRO A 523 29.68 -12.46 10.95
C PRO A 523 28.29 -11.90 10.62
N ASP A 524 27.96 -10.79 11.28
CA ASP A 524 26.75 -10.04 10.98
C ASP A 524 26.94 -9.33 9.63
N ASP A 525 26.07 -9.64 8.68
CA ASP A 525 26.03 -9.02 7.35
C ASP A 525 24.56 -8.81 6.98
N ASP A 526 23.93 -7.92 7.76
CA ASP A 526 22.50 -7.67 7.73
C ASP A 526 22.06 -6.85 6.51
N ASP A 527 22.97 -6.10 5.91
CA ASP A 527 22.69 -5.25 4.76
C ASP A 527 22.84 -6.00 3.42
N ALA A 528 23.38 -7.23 3.44
CA ALA A 528 23.52 -8.06 2.26
C ALA A 528 22.17 -8.38 1.61
N VAL A 529 22.00 -7.94 0.36
CA VAL A 529 20.78 -8.14 -0.43
C VAL A 529 21.14 -8.45 -1.88
N ILE A 530 20.34 -9.32 -2.51
CA ILE A 530 20.42 -9.54 -3.96
C ILE A 530 19.48 -8.55 -4.62
N MET A 531 20.01 -7.70 -5.48
CA MET A 531 19.24 -6.80 -6.32
C MET A 531 19.01 -7.45 -7.69
N ALA A 532 17.85 -7.15 -8.29
CA ALA A 532 17.44 -7.75 -9.53
C ALA A 532 16.79 -6.76 -10.49
N GLY A 533 17.20 -6.85 -11.76
CA GLY A 533 16.57 -6.18 -12.89
C GLY A 533 16.12 -7.19 -13.95
N CYS A 534 15.03 -6.88 -14.65
CA CYS A 534 14.62 -7.61 -15.84
C CYS A 534 13.81 -6.72 -16.79
N TRP A 535 13.53 -7.25 -17.99
CA TRP A 535 12.57 -6.68 -18.92
C TRP A 535 11.32 -7.55 -19.01
N VAL A 536 10.17 -6.91 -19.13
CA VAL A 536 8.85 -7.55 -19.21
C VAL A 536 8.23 -7.23 -20.57
N SER A 537 7.77 -8.26 -21.28
CA SER A 537 7.44 -8.22 -22.73
C SER A 537 6.54 -7.07 -23.19
N THR A 538 5.63 -6.59 -22.34
CA THR A 538 4.67 -5.51 -22.62
C THR A 538 4.96 -4.22 -21.88
N TRP A 539 5.83 -4.24 -20.88
CA TRP A 539 6.00 -3.15 -19.91
C TRP A 539 7.41 -2.55 -19.91
N GLY A 540 8.35 -3.16 -20.62
CA GLY A 540 9.72 -2.67 -20.72
C GLY A 540 10.56 -3.04 -19.49
N LYS A 541 11.52 -2.16 -19.16
CA LYS A 541 12.47 -2.40 -18.08
C LYS A 541 11.80 -2.25 -16.72
N GLN A 542 11.88 -3.28 -15.89
CA GLN A 542 11.48 -3.24 -14.49
C GLN A 542 12.43 -2.31 -13.72
N THR A 543 11.88 -1.49 -12.81
CA THR A 543 12.68 -0.82 -11.78
C THR A 543 13.38 -1.88 -10.94
N GLU A 544 14.67 -1.69 -10.73
CA GLU A 544 15.46 -2.61 -9.91
C GLU A 544 14.94 -2.66 -8.48
N ALA A 545 14.86 -3.87 -7.93
CA ALA A 545 14.36 -4.11 -6.59
C ALA A 545 15.08 -5.33 -5.98
N ALA A 546 14.93 -5.48 -4.67
CA ALA A 546 15.45 -6.65 -3.98
C ALA A 546 14.77 -7.93 -4.50
N ALA A 547 15.59 -8.91 -4.91
CA ALA A 547 15.19 -10.15 -5.57
C ALA A 547 14.27 -11.04 -4.71
N HIS A 548 14.34 -10.89 -3.40
CA HIS A 548 13.44 -11.59 -2.48
C HIS A 548 12.04 -10.99 -2.48
N ARG A 549 11.87 -9.73 -2.91
CA ARG A 549 10.56 -9.09 -3.04
C ARG A 549 9.90 -9.45 -4.35
N HIS A 550 10.53 -9.13 -5.49
CA HIS A 550 10.02 -9.49 -6.81
C HIS A 550 11.08 -9.43 -7.92
N ILE A 551 10.93 -10.32 -8.90
CA ILE A 551 11.55 -10.24 -10.23
C ILE A 551 10.45 -10.57 -11.25
N GLY A 552 10.23 -9.66 -12.19
CA GLY A 552 9.02 -9.57 -13.02
C GLY A 552 8.05 -8.50 -12.49
N TYR A 553 7.30 -7.87 -13.40
CA TYR A 553 6.40 -6.75 -13.11
C TYR A 553 4.93 -7.20 -13.13
N PRO A 554 4.09 -6.70 -12.21
CA PRO A 554 3.67 -7.34 -10.97
C PRO A 554 2.41 -8.22 -11.18
N HIS A 555 2.23 -8.78 -12.37
CA HIS A 555 1.18 -9.76 -12.68
C HIS A 555 1.78 -10.84 -13.56
N GLY A 556 2.27 -11.90 -12.93
CA GLY A 556 2.73 -13.10 -13.64
C GLY A 556 1.73 -13.45 -14.75
N GLY A 557 2.15 -13.22 -16.00
CA GLY A 557 1.24 -12.99 -17.13
C GLY A 557 1.94 -12.36 -18.35
N HIS A 558 3.15 -11.83 -18.14
CA HIS A 558 4.07 -11.48 -19.21
C HIS A 558 5.43 -12.11 -18.98
N SER A 559 6.09 -12.46 -20.09
CA SER A 559 7.38 -13.14 -20.01
C SER A 559 8.50 -12.17 -19.66
N ILE A 560 9.43 -12.63 -18.82
CA ILE A 560 10.64 -11.90 -18.46
C ILE A 560 11.82 -12.26 -19.39
N TYR A 561 12.71 -11.30 -19.62
CA TYR A 561 13.98 -11.43 -20.35
C TYR A 561 15.00 -10.40 -19.81
N ASN A 562 16.23 -10.41 -20.30
CA ASN A 562 17.30 -9.49 -19.84
C ASN A 562 17.50 -9.51 -18.32
N LEU A 563 17.58 -10.70 -17.74
CA LEU A 563 17.80 -10.87 -16.31
C LEU A 563 19.18 -10.32 -15.93
N ALA A 564 19.23 -9.53 -14.86
CA ALA A 564 20.45 -9.06 -14.21
C ALA A 564 20.31 -9.23 -12.69
N LEU A 565 21.36 -9.74 -12.04
CA LEU A 565 21.44 -9.92 -10.60
C LEU A 565 22.79 -9.42 -10.08
N HIS A 566 22.81 -8.72 -8.95
CA HIS A 566 24.03 -8.39 -8.22
C HIS A 566 23.78 -8.39 -6.70
N VAL A 567 24.85 -8.45 -5.92
CA VAL A 567 24.79 -8.38 -4.46
C VAL A 567 25.22 -7.00 -4.02
N GLU A 568 24.45 -6.37 -3.14
CA GLU A 568 24.78 -5.11 -2.47
C GLU A 568 24.88 -5.31 -0.96
N GLY A 569 25.59 -4.42 -0.28
CA GLY A 569 25.67 -4.37 1.18
C GLY A 569 26.53 -5.46 1.84
N SER A 570 26.92 -6.51 1.11
CA SER A 570 27.74 -7.58 1.70
C SER A 570 29.19 -7.17 1.94
N GLN A 571 29.75 -7.63 3.07
CA GLN A 571 31.15 -7.43 3.41
C GLN A 571 32.11 -8.45 2.76
N PHE A 572 31.58 -9.52 2.15
CA PHE A 572 32.39 -10.61 1.60
C PHE A 572 32.69 -10.41 0.12
N ALA A 573 33.92 -10.79 -0.28
CA ALA A 573 34.32 -10.76 -1.68
C ALA A 573 33.70 -11.93 -2.48
N GLY A 574 33.64 -11.80 -3.80
CA GLY A 574 33.14 -12.84 -4.68
C GLY A 574 32.10 -12.30 -5.65
N SER A 575 31.34 -13.22 -6.25
CA SER A 575 30.36 -12.85 -7.28
C SER A 575 29.10 -13.70 -7.20
N ILE A 576 27.99 -13.10 -7.60
CA ILE A 576 26.80 -13.82 -8.00
C ILE A 576 26.86 -14.11 -9.49
N CYS A 577 26.67 -15.37 -9.85
CA CYS A 577 26.68 -15.85 -11.22
C CYS A 577 25.34 -16.51 -11.52
N TYR A 578 24.88 -16.37 -12.76
CA TYR A 578 23.59 -16.87 -13.17
C TYR A 578 23.60 -17.24 -14.64
N ALA A 579 22.81 -18.23 -14.99
CA ALA A 579 22.61 -18.64 -16.36
C ALA A 579 21.11 -18.72 -16.65
N ALA A 580 20.71 -18.27 -17.83
CA ALA A 580 19.33 -18.35 -18.28
C ALA A 580 19.25 -19.10 -19.62
N ARG A 581 18.21 -19.92 -19.76
CA ARG A 581 17.87 -20.61 -21.00
C ARG A 581 16.64 -19.94 -21.60
N ALA A 582 16.73 -19.56 -22.88
CA ALA A 582 15.58 -19.03 -23.60
C ALA A 582 14.53 -20.12 -23.86
N TRP A 583 13.26 -19.74 -23.93
CA TRP A 583 12.12 -20.65 -24.14
C TRP A 583 12.19 -21.45 -25.46
N ASP A 584 12.84 -20.89 -26.46
CA ASP A 584 13.01 -21.42 -27.82
C ASP A 584 14.42 -21.97 -28.08
N SER A 585 15.25 -22.08 -27.04
CA SER A 585 16.64 -22.53 -27.15
C SER A 585 17.01 -23.54 -26.07
N SER A 586 17.96 -24.42 -26.41
CA SER A 586 18.63 -25.30 -25.43
C SER A 586 19.92 -24.69 -24.87
N VAL A 587 20.32 -23.52 -25.39
CA VAL A 587 21.58 -22.85 -25.02
C VAL A 587 21.39 -22.05 -23.74
N TRP A 588 22.31 -22.22 -22.80
CA TRP A 588 22.42 -21.40 -21.60
C TRP A 588 23.30 -20.19 -21.88
N VAL A 589 22.80 -19.01 -21.54
CA VAL A 589 23.57 -17.76 -21.55
C VAL A 589 23.94 -17.44 -20.12
N THR A 590 25.23 -17.24 -19.83
CA THR A 590 25.74 -16.98 -18.48
C THR A 590 26.10 -15.51 -18.31
N GLY A 591 25.78 -14.96 -17.13
CA GLY A 591 26.13 -13.63 -16.68
C GLY A 591 26.63 -13.64 -15.24
N ARG A 592 27.16 -12.50 -14.80
CA ARG A 592 27.62 -12.26 -13.43
C ARG A 592 27.44 -10.79 -13.08
N ASP A 593 27.23 -10.51 -11.79
CA ASP A 593 27.34 -9.18 -11.18
C ASP A 593 26.74 -8.04 -12.05
N GLY A 594 25.42 -8.08 -12.27
CA GLY A 594 24.66 -7.06 -12.99
C GLY A 594 24.63 -7.19 -14.53
N ALA A 595 25.33 -8.15 -15.12
CA ALA A 595 25.27 -8.38 -16.57
C ALA A 595 23.87 -8.84 -17.05
N GLU A 596 23.22 -8.04 -17.90
CA GLU A 596 21.94 -8.41 -18.54
C GLU A 596 22.12 -9.61 -19.51
N ILE A 597 21.34 -10.69 -19.35
CA ILE A 597 21.46 -11.93 -20.17
C ILE A 597 20.16 -12.39 -20.87
N CYS A 598 20.32 -13.38 -21.75
CA CYS A 598 19.28 -14.10 -22.51
C CYS A 598 18.65 -13.33 -23.68
N GLY A 599 18.39 -12.02 -23.60
CA GLY A 599 17.88 -11.24 -24.74
C GLY A 599 16.50 -11.65 -25.28
N SER A 600 15.89 -12.70 -24.71
CA SER A 600 14.72 -13.41 -25.19
C SER A 600 13.96 -14.00 -24.00
N PRO A 601 12.66 -14.31 -24.14
CA PRO A 601 11.85 -14.83 -23.04
C PRO A 601 12.52 -16.04 -22.37
N ILE A 602 12.73 -15.94 -21.07
CA ILE A 602 13.43 -16.94 -20.27
C ILE A 602 12.48 -18.10 -19.96
N ALA A 603 12.96 -19.35 -19.99
CA ALA A 603 12.21 -20.52 -19.53
C ALA A 603 12.78 -21.12 -18.25
N GLU A 604 14.11 -21.13 -18.10
CA GLU A 604 14.80 -21.65 -16.93
C GLU A 604 15.97 -20.76 -16.51
N VAL A 605 16.27 -20.76 -15.21
CA VAL A 605 17.38 -20.01 -14.60
C VAL A 605 18.16 -20.92 -13.63
N LYS A 606 19.48 -20.74 -13.61
CA LYS A 606 20.39 -21.26 -12.59
C LYS A 606 21.10 -20.08 -11.94
N ILE A 607 21.28 -20.12 -10.62
CA ILE A 607 21.95 -19.06 -9.85
C ILE A 607 22.89 -19.71 -8.86
N TRP A 608 24.10 -19.19 -8.75
CA TRP A 608 25.12 -19.64 -7.81
C TRP A 608 26.03 -18.49 -7.35
N LEU A 609 26.76 -18.74 -6.27
CA LEU A 609 27.75 -17.81 -5.71
C LEU A 609 29.15 -18.38 -5.92
N THR A 610 30.13 -17.49 -5.97
CA THR A 610 31.57 -17.80 -6.07
C THR A 610 32.38 -17.01 -5.05
N GLY A 611 33.61 -17.45 -4.76
CA GLY A 611 34.50 -16.75 -3.82
C GLY A 611 34.00 -16.83 -2.38
N GLU A 612 34.26 -15.77 -1.60
CA GLU A 612 33.92 -15.73 -0.17
C GLU A 612 32.40 -15.61 0.06
N LEU A 613 31.64 -15.04 -0.88
CA LEU A 613 30.17 -15.09 -0.87
C LEU A 613 29.66 -16.54 -0.83
N ALA A 614 30.25 -17.46 -1.61
CA ALA A 614 29.84 -18.87 -1.62
C ALA A 614 30.18 -19.63 -0.33
N GLU A 615 31.15 -19.13 0.43
CA GLU A 615 31.57 -19.68 1.71
C GLU A 615 30.62 -19.28 2.84
N ASN A 616 30.04 -18.08 2.78
CA ASN A 616 29.19 -17.51 3.84
C ASN A 616 27.69 -17.56 3.53
N TYR A 617 27.33 -17.80 2.28
CA TYR A 617 25.94 -17.86 1.84
C TYR A 617 25.62 -19.04 0.94
N ASP A 618 24.37 -19.46 1.03
CA ASP A 618 23.68 -20.25 0.03
C ASP A 618 22.54 -19.44 -0.60
N LEU A 619 21.92 -19.99 -1.64
CA LEU A 619 20.75 -19.40 -2.29
C LEU A 619 19.58 -20.35 -2.23
N CYS A 620 18.38 -19.80 -2.13
CA CYS A 620 17.18 -20.51 -2.56
C CYS A 620 16.37 -19.63 -3.51
N TYR A 621 15.77 -20.28 -4.50
CA TYR A 621 15.00 -19.58 -5.51
C TYR A 621 13.92 -20.47 -6.10
N ARG A 622 12.90 -19.81 -6.63
CA ARG A 622 11.74 -20.44 -7.26
C ARG A 622 11.21 -19.51 -8.34
N SER A 623 10.46 -20.08 -9.28
CA SER A 623 9.96 -19.34 -10.44
C SER A 623 8.45 -19.52 -10.58
N ILE A 624 7.84 -18.65 -11.36
CA ILE A 624 6.47 -18.82 -11.85
C ILE A 624 6.51 -18.88 -13.38
N PRO A 625 6.15 -20.03 -14.00
CA PRO A 625 5.92 -20.11 -15.42
C PRO A 625 4.73 -19.24 -15.81
N LEU A 626 4.73 -18.73 -17.04
CA LEU A 626 3.63 -18.01 -17.64
C LEU A 626 2.35 -18.86 -17.56
N ASP A 627 1.27 -18.25 -17.07
CA ASP A 627 -0.01 -18.90 -16.78
C ASP A 627 0.03 -20.04 -15.73
N GLY A 628 1.20 -20.33 -15.17
CA GLY A 628 1.44 -21.36 -14.17
C GLY A 628 1.23 -20.91 -12.72
N LYS A 629 1.74 -21.74 -11.80
CA LYS A 629 1.84 -21.47 -10.36
C LYS A 629 3.30 -21.47 -9.94
N TRP A 630 3.59 -21.03 -8.72
CA TRP A 630 4.95 -21.11 -8.16
C TRP A 630 5.48 -22.54 -8.23
N THR A 631 6.71 -22.70 -8.74
CA THR A 631 7.43 -23.96 -8.70
C THR A 631 7.93 -24.24 -7.28
N ASP A 632 8.30 -25.50 -7.03
CA ASP A 632 9.04 -25.85 -5.83
C ASP A 632 10.33 -25.02 -5.73
N THR A 633 10.76 -24.79 -4.49
CA THR A 633 12.01 -24.09 -4.21
C THR A 633 13.20 -24.99 -4.51
N VAL A 634 14.19 -24.45 -5.21
CA VAL A 634 15.50 -25.09 -5.40
C VAL A 634 16.54 -24.38 -4.56
N TYR A 635 17.59 -25.11 -4.17
CA TYR A 635 18.67 -24.64 -3.30
C TYR A 635 20.01 -24.76 -4.02
N SER A 636 20.71 -23.64 -4.18
CA SER A 636 22.08 -23.65 -4.66
C SER A 636 23.03 -23.51 -3.48
N CYS A 637 23.67 -24.62 -3.13
CA CYS A 637 24.62 -24.70 -2.02
C CYS A 637 26.02 -24.34 -2.53
N GLY A 638 26.57 -23.22 -2.06
CA GLY A 638 27.85 -22.70 -2.52
C GLY A 638 29.06 -23.38 -1.85
N HIS A 639 30.17 -23.45 -2.58
CA HIS A 639 31.53 -23.64 -2.07
C HIS A 639 32.45 -22.71 -2.87
N SER A 640 33.60 -22.32 -2.34
CA SER A 640 34.59 -21.49 -3.05
C SER A 640 34.97 -21.99 -4.45
N ASP A 641 34.97 -23.31 -4.68
CA ASP A 641 35.31 -23.95 -5.96
C ASP A 641 34.09 -24.12 -6.89
N ASN A 642 32.96 -23.47 -6.59
CA ASN A 642 31.72 -23.63 -7.34
C ASN A 642 31.83 -23.00 -8.74
N ASP A 643 31.80 -23.85 -9.76
CA ASP A 643 31.82 -23.47 -11.18
C ASP A 643 30.40 -23.36 -11.80
N GLY A 644 29.35 -23.55 -10.99
CA GLY A 644 27.96 -23.50 -11.41
C GLY A 644 27.44 -24.80 -12.04
N SER A 645 28.28 -25.82 -12.22
CA SER A 645 27.86 -27.11 -12.82
C SER A 645 26.80 -27.84 -11.99
N ALA A 646 26.88 -27.72 -10.66
CA ALA A 646 25.94 -28.30 -9.70
C ALA A 646 24.73 -27.39 -9.38
N ALA A 647 24.68 -26.17 -9.93
CA ALA A 647 23.58 -25.25 -9.65
C ALA A 647 22.25 -25.82 -10.24
N PRO A 648 21.19 -25.96 -9.42
CA PRO A 648 19.91 -26.48 -9.89
C PRO A 648 19.24 -25.49 -10.84
N SER A 649 18.47 -25.97 -11.83
CA SER A 649 17.61 -25.09 -12.61
C SER A 649 16.25 -24.93 -11.93
N CYS A 650 15.71 -23.70 -11.95
CA CYS A 650 14.30 -23.43 -11.71
C CYS A 650 13.64 -23.00 -13.02
N GLY A 651 12.35 -23.29 -13.19
CA GLY A 651 11.59 -22.97 -14.40
C GLY A 651 10.79 -24.15 -14.90
N SER A 652 10.44 -24.12 -16.18
CA SER A 652 9.72 -25.21 -16.84
C SER A 652 10.57 -25.82 -17.95
N ILE A 653 10.70 -27.14 -17.92
CA ILE A 653 11.36 -27.91 -18.98
C ILE A 653 10.51 -27.76 -20.26
N GLY A 654 11.14 -27.33 -21.36
CA GLY A 654 10.48 -27.08 -22.65
C GLY A 654 10.32 -25.58 -22.97
N SER A 655 9.22 -25.26 -23.65
CA SER A 655 8.95 -23.94 -24.25
C SER A 655 8.02 -23.03 -23.44
N ALA A 656 7.79 -23.35 -22.17
CA ALA A 656 7.01 -22.48 -21.29
C ALA A 656 7.88 -21.30 -20.83
N LYS A 657 7.37 -20.09 -21.06
CA LYS A 657 8.04 -18.84 -20.69
C LYS A 657 7.90 -18.59 -19.19
N MET A 658 8.84 -17.92 -18.55
CA MET A 658 8.80 -17.52 -17.15
C MET A 658 8.21 -16.12 -17.03
N CYS A 659 7.37 -15.88 -16.03
CA CYS A 659 6.79 -14.56 -15.75
C CYS A 659 7.20 -13.96 -14.40
N GLY A 660 7.94 -14.72 -13.58
CA GLY A 660 8.53 -14.19 -12.37
C GLY A 660 9.52 -15.15 -11.72
N LEU A 661 10.39 -14.57 -10.88
CA LEU A 661 11.44 -15.26 -10.14
C LEU A 661 11.51 -14.64 -8.73
N ASN A 662 11.88 -15.45 -7.74
CA ASN A 662 12.10 -15.01 -6.37
C ASN A 662 13.38 -15.68 -5.87
N VAL A 663 14.30 -14.88 -5.31
CA VAL A 663 15.64 -15.33 -4.90
C VAL A 663 15.94 -14.80 -3.51
N HIS A 664 16.33 -15.70 -2.61
CA HIS A 664 16.74 -15.36 -1.25
C HIS A 664 18.20 -15.77 -1.01
N LEU A 665 18.92 -14.88 -0.34
CA LEU A 665 20.24 -15.14 0.23
C LEU A 665 20.08 -15.82 1.60
N ILE A 666 20.81 -16.91 1.83
CA ILE A 666 20.74 -17.71 3.05
C ILE A 666 22.09 -17.63 3.77
N ARG A 667 22.13 -17.07 4.98
CA ARG A 667 23.37 -17.12 5.80
C ARG A 667 23.66 -18.55 6.24
N LYS A 668 24.95 -18.92 6.23
CA LYS A 668 25.43 -20.20 6.76
C LYS A 668 26.76 -20.03 7.51
N PRO A 669 27.14 -21.00 8.37
CA PRO A 669 28.49 -21.04 8.90
C PRO A 669 29.50 -21.20 7.75
N ARG A 670 30.64 -20.52 7.85
CA ARG A 670 31.66 -20.49 6.79
C ARG A 670 32.08 -21.90 6.36
N GLY A 671 32.00 -22.17 5.05
CA GLY A 671 32.40 -23.44 4.44
C GLY A 671 31.54 -24.64 4.85
N ALA A 672 30.40 -24.40 5.49
CA ALA A 672 29.58 -25.49 5.99
C ALA A 672 28.79 -26.19 4.87
N ARG A 673 28.73 -27.51 4.96
CA ARG A 673 27.98 -28.37 4.05
C ARG A 673 26.56 -28.57 4.56
N VAL A 674 25.59 -28.50 3.66
CA VAL A 674 24.18 -28.77 3.98
C VAL A 674 23.95 -30.27 4.18
N VAL A 675 23.18 -30.64 5.20
CA VAL A 675 22.79 -32.02 5.49
C VAL A 675 21.27 -32.22 5.59
N LYS A 676 20.51 -31.14 5.75
CA LYS A 676 19.05 -31.13 5.63
C LYS A 676 18.60 -29.78 5.12
N GLU A 677 17.83 -29.78 4.03
CA GLU A 677 17.25 -28.56 3.46
C GLU A 677 16.13 -27.96 4.33
N PHE A 678 15.77 -26.71 4.06
CA PHE A 678 14.70 -26.02 4.79
C PHE A 678 13.41 -26.84 4.78
N SER A 679 12.88 -27.12 5.97
CA SER A 679 11.61 -27.80 6.15
C SER A 679 10.93 -27.35 7.43
N PHE A 680 9.61 -27.54 7.52
CA PHE A 680 8.86 -27.31 8.76
C PHE A 680 9.13 -28.36 9.85
N ASP A 681 9.97 -29.35 9.56
CA ASP A 681 10.44 -30.34 10.51
C ASP A 681 11.70 -29.82 11.23
N ASP A 682 11.55 -29.61 12.52
CA ASP A 682 12.55 -29.06 13.43
C ASP A 682 13.63 -30.09 13.83
N THR A 683 13.49 -31.35 13.45
CA THR A 683 14.35 -32.43 13.93
C THR A 683 15.23 -33.00 12.82
N ILE A 684 16.49 -33.29 13.12
CA ILE A 684 17.39 -34.06 12.26
C ILE A 684 17.83 -35.33 12.98
N LYS A 685 17.79 -36.47 12.28
CA LYS A 685 18.37 -37.72 12.75
C LYS A 685 19.83 -37.78 12.34
N ILE A 686 20.71 -38.04 13.30
CA ILE A 686 22.14 -38.22 13.05
C ILE A 686 22.36 -39.57 12.39
N ALA A 687 22.70 -39.55 11.11
CA ALA A 687 23.01 -40.72 10.31
C ALA A 687 24.49 -40.72 9.91
N GLU A 688 24.98 -41.89 9.47
CA GLU A 688 26.39 -42.15 9.18
C GLU A 688 26.95 -41.26 8.05
N ASP A 689 26.09 -40.85 7.11
CA ASP A 689 26.39 -39.97 5.99
C ASP A 689 26.65 -38.51 6.40
N ILE A 690 26.07 -38.06 7.52
CA ILE A 690 26.32 -36.73 8.09
C ILE A 690 27.77 -36.63 8.59
N SER A 691 28.31 -37.72 9.15
CA SER A 691 29.70 -37.80 9.61
C SER A 691 30.70 -38.23 8.55
N LYS A 692 30.26 -38.64 7.35
CA LYS A 692 31.13 -38.97 6.21
C LYS A 692 31.63 -37.71 5.49
N GLY A 693 32.91 -37.70 5.15
CA GLY A 693 33.61 -36.61 4.45
C GLY A 693 34.82 -36.08 5.21
N ASN A 694 35.66 -35.28 4.56
CA ASN A 694 36.87 -34.70 5.17
C ASN A 694 36.57 -33.54 6.15
N ASP A 695 35.30 -33.06 6.18
CA ASP A 695 34.93 -31.75 6.74
C ASP A 695 33.83 -31.79 7.83
N ALA A 696 33.38 -32.95 8.32
CA ALA A 696 32.23 -33.04 9.23
C ALA A 696 32.63 -33.23 10.72
N VAL A 697 32.36 -32.24 11.61
CA VAL A 697 32.54 -32.41 13.08
C VAL A 697 31.51 -31.66 13.98
N TRP A 698 30.92 -30.57 13.53
CA TRP A 698 29.91 -29.79 14.27
C TRP A 698 28.65 -29.63 13.45
N LEU A 699 27.50 -29.80 14.11
CA LEU A 699 26.17 -29.68 13.52
C LEU A 699 25.52 -28.35 13.93
N TRP A 700 25.15 -27.56 12.92
CA TRP A 700 24.55 -26.24 13.05
C TRP A 700 23.11 -26.26 12.54
N SER A 701 22.20 -25.55 13.21
CA SER A 701 20.86 -25.30 12.69
C SER A 701 20.71 -23.84 12.26
N ALA A 702 19.87 -23.63 11.26
CA ALA A 702 19.47 -22.33 10.77
C ALA A 702 17.96 -22.28 10.63
N ALA A 703 17.38 -21.08 10.77
CA ALA A 703 15.95 -20.84 10.64
C ALA A 703 15.65 -19.64 9.74
N MET A 704 14.53 -19.74 9.04
CA MET A 704 13.85 -18.66 8.33
C MET A 704 12.36 -18.71 8.69
N MET A 705 11.63 -17.62 8.44
CA MET A 705 10.19 -17.54 8.69
C MET A 705 9.41 -17.67 7.39
N GLY A 706 8.77 -18.82 7.17
CA GLY A 706 7.88 -19.08 6.05
C GLY A 706 6.49 -18.45 6.22
N ILE A 707 5.96 -17.88 5.15
CA ILE A 707 4.65 -17.22 5.09
C ILE A 707 3.59 -18.27 4.72
N THR A 708 3.05 -18.95 5.71
CA THR A 708 2.04 -20.03 5.54
C THR A 708 0.68 -19.52 5.06
N THR A 709 0.44 -18.21 5.13
CA THR A 709 -0.81 -17.60 4.65
C THR A 709 -0.85 -17.43 3.15
N LEU A 710 0.26 -17.66 2.44
CA LEU A 710 0.30 -17.62 0.99
C LEU A 710 -0.25 -18.93 0.41
N PRO A 711 -1.35 -18.91 -0.38
CA PRO A 711 -1.79 -20.11 -1.09
C PRO A 711 -0.94 -20.30 -2.36
N GLU A 712 -0.82 -21.54 -2.83
CA GLU A 712 0.01 -21.89 -4.00
C GLU A 712 -0.41 -21.16 -5.29
N ASP A 713 -1.67 -20.74 -5.38
CA ASP A 713 -2.26 -20.06 -6.53
C ASP A 713 -2.22 -18.53 -6.42
N GLU A 714 -1.63 -17.96 -5.36
CA GLU A 714 -1.43 -16.52 -5.26
C GLU A 714 -0.35 -16.06 -6.26
N LYS A 715 -0.79 -15.32 -7.26
CA LYS A 715 0.06 -14.79 -8.34
C LYS A 715 0.38 -13.31 -8.18
N ARG A 716 -0.13 -12.65 -7.12
CA ARG A 716 0.07 -11.23 -6.81
C ARG A 716 0.96 -11.03 -5.57
N PHE A 717 1.65 -12.06 -5.10
CA PHE A 717 2.67 -11.94 -4.05
C PHE A 717 3.78 -12.96 -4.28
N TRP A 718 5.05 -12.51 -4.22
CA TRP A 718 6.20 -13.27 -4.70
C TRP A 718 7.06 -13.88 -3.59
N SER A 719 7.01 -13.31 -2.39
CA SER A 719 7.75 -13.82 -1.23
C SER A 719 7.01 -14.99 -0.56
N ASP A 720 7.69 -16.10 -0.27
CA ASP A 720 7.16 -17.18 0.60
C ASP A 720 7.79 -17.20 1.98
N ARG A 721 8.73 -16.30 2.26
CA ARG A 721 9.43 -16.20 3.53
C ARG A 721 9.86 -14.76 3.79
N LEU A 722 10.03 -14.44 5.07
CA LEU A 722 10.59 -13.16 5.48
C LEU A 722 12.09 -13.07 5.13
N LEU A 723 12.58 -11.84 5.02
CA LEU A 723 13.99 -11.56 4.81
C LEU A 723 14.84 -12.06 6.00
N GLY A 724 16.05 -12.53 5.74
CA GLY A 724 17.01 -12.88 6.79
C GLY A 724 16.99 -14.35 7.21
N THR A 725 18.10 -14.78 7.80
CA THR A 725 18.32 -16.14 8.30
C THR A 725 18.96 -16.02 9.67
N VAL A 726 18.46 -16.79 10.63
CA VAL A 726 19.07 -16.92 11.96
C VAL A 726 19.81 -18.24 12.02
N VAL A 727 21.04 -18.26 12.52
CA VAL A 727 21.86 -19.48 12.63
C VAL A 727 22.26 -19.66 14.09
N VAL A 728 22.43 -20.91 14.56
CA VAL A 728 22.96 -21.14 15.91
C VAL A 728 24.25 -20.35 16.07
N GLY A 729 24.34 -19.54 17.13
CA GLY A 729 25.49 -18.67 17.39
C GLY A 729 25.35 -17.21 16.91
N SER A 730 24.37 -16.87 16.07
CA SER A 730 24.11 -15.47 15.67
C SER A 730 23.31 -14.70 16.73
N GLY A 731 23.66 -13.42 16.98
CA GLY A 731 22.82 -12.48 17.75
C GLY A 731 22.82 -12.63 19.28
N MET A 732 23.79 -13.33 19.89
CA MET A 732 23.89 -13.44 21.36
C MET A 732 24.84 -12.38 21.96
N PRO A 733 24.65 -11.96 23.23
CA PRO A 733 25.58 -11.06 23.91
C PRO A 733 26.99 -11.66 23.95
N LYS A 734 27.94 -11.04 23.26
CA LYS A 734 29.38 -11.39 23.31
C LYS A 734 30.00 -10.64 24.50
N THR A 735 29.99 -11.22 25.70
CA THR A 735 30.87 -10.76 26.80
C THR A 735 32.15 -11.60 26.79
N GLU A 736 33.30 -10.97 27.02
CA GLU A 736 34.64 -11.56 26.80
C GLU A 736 34.96 -12.83 27.63
N ASP A 737 34.17 -13.16 28.66
CA ASP A 737 34.52 -14.18 29.66
C ASP A 737 33.64 -15.45 29.71
N ASP A 738 32.59 -15.58 28.87
CA ASP A 738 31.69 -16.74 28.93
C ASP A 738 31.73 -17.62 27.65
N GLU A 739 31.80 -18.94 27.82
CA GLU A 739 31.48 -19.91 26.75
C GLU A 739 30.14 -19.50 26.13
N PRO A 740 30.01 -19.49 24.78
CA PRO A 740 28.73 -19.16 24.15
C PRO A 740 27.65 -20.07 24.74
N PRO A 741 26.57 -19.53 25.34
CA PRO A 741 25.67 -20.33 26.18
C PRO A 741 24.99 -21.49 25.44
N ASN A 742 25.01 -21.46 24.10
CA ASN A 742 24.45 -22.48 23.21
C ASN A 742 25.37 -22.74 22.00
N PRO A 743 26.42 -23.57 22.13
CA PRO A 743 27.29 -23.92 21.01
C PRO A 743 26.56 -24.86 20.01
N PRO A 744 27.04 -24.95 18.76
CA PRO A 744 26.60 -25.99 17.83
C PRO A 744 26.77 -27.39 18.42
N THR A 745 26.03 -28.38 17.91
CA THR A 745 26.06 -29.74 18.46
C THR A 745 27.30 -30.47 17.99
N ARG A 746 28.14 -30.95 18.91
CA ARG A 746 29.30 -31.77 18.57
C ARG A 746 28.87 -33.20 18.21
N LEU A 747 29.27 -33.69 17.03
CA LEU A 747 29.01 -35.08 16.66
C LEU A 747 30.05 -36.01 17.33
N GLN A 748 29.55 -36.99 18.11
CA GLN A 748 30.33 -37.98 18.83
C GLN A 748 30.39 -39.30 18.04
N SER A 749 31.56 -39.94 18.04
CA SER A 749 31.79 -41.31 17.53
C SER A 749 32.17 -42.22 18.71
N VAL A 750 31.58 -43.42 18.85
CA VAL A 750 31.79 -44.31 20.02
C VAL A 750 31.87 -45.79 19.60
N VAL A 751 32.81 -46.55 20.19
CA VAL A 751 32.83 -48.02 20.20
C VAL A 751 32.98 -48.51 21.66
N HIS A 752 32.20 -49.50 22.10
CA HIS A 752 32.25 -50.04 23.46
C HIS A 752 32.84 -51.46 23.46
N PHE A 753 33.71 -51.76 24.42
CA PHE A 753 34.17 -53.13 24.72
C PHE A 753 33.67 -53.51 26.12
N MET A 754 32.99 -54.66 26.25
CA MET A 754 32.42 -55.12 27.52
C MET A 754 32.90 -56.55 27.80
N LEU A 755 33.46 -56.75 28.99
CA LEU A 755 33.87 -58.07 29.47
C LEU A 755 32.87 -58.53 30.55
N VAL A 756 32.48 -59.80 30.51
CA VAL A 756 31.56 -60.38 31.50
C VAL A 756 32.12 -61.73 31.92
N ASP A 757 32.53 -61.85 33.18
CA ASP A 757 32.71 -63.15 33.83
C ASP A 757 32.05 -63.20 35.23
N THR A 758 31.70 -64.41 35.68
CA THR A 758 30.32 -64.87 35.90
C THR A 758 30.06 -65.38 37.32
N LEU A 759 30.99 -65.17 38.27
CA LEU A 759 30.96 -65.82 39.58
C LEU A 759 30.79 -64.90 40.81
N GLY A 760 30.69 -63.57 40.68
CA GLY A 760 30.36 -62.72 41.83
C GLY A 760 30.46 -61.21 41.61
N ASN A 761 29.31 -60.54 41.62
CA ASN A 761 29.05 -59.13 41.99
C ASN A 761 29.79 -57.92 41.36
N THR A 762 30.69 -58.06 40.38
CA THR A 762 31.32 -56.87 39.75
C THR A 762 31.13 -56.82 38.23
N GLN A 763 30.64 -55.68 37.73
CA GLN A 763 30.57 -55.33 36.31
C GLN A 763 31.55 -54.17 36.06
N GLU A 764 32.54 -54.37 35.20
CA GLU A 764 33.37 -53.27 34.72
C GLU A 764 33.17 -53.01 33.23
N VAL A 765 32.95 -51.74 32.91
CA VAL A 765 32.69 -51.23 31.56
C VAL A 765 33.85 -50.34 31.16
N HIS A 766 34.57 -50.71 30.10
CA HIS A 766 35.62 -49.86 29.52
C HIS A 766 35.14 -49.23 28.21
N THR A 767 35.12 -47.89 28.17
CA THR A 767 34.69 -47.11 27.01
C THR A 767 35.91 -46.59 26.25
N VAL A 768 36.01 -46.87 24.94
CA VAL A 768 37.09 -46.38 24.08
C VAL A 768 36.51 -45.52 22.94
N TYR A 769 36.99 -44.30 22.80
CA TYR A 769 36.50 -43.36 21.78
C TYR A 769 37.34 -43.46 20.49
N ILE A 770 36.71 -43.63 19.31
CA ILE A 770 37.41 -43.74 18.01
C ILE A 770 36.78 -42.80 16.98
N LYS A 771 37.60 -42.25 16.06
CA LYS A 771 37.18 -41.39 14.93
C LYS A 771 36.49 -42.18 13.81
N LEU A 772 35.61 -41.50 13.06
CA LEU A 772 35.19 -41.95 11.74
C LEU A 772 36.36 -41.97 10.76
N ASN A 773 36.39 -42.99 9.90
CA ASN A 773 37.32 -43.18 8.77
C ASN A 773 38.80 -43.41 9.14
N THR A 774 39.05 -44.23 10.16
CA THR A 774 40.33 -44.93 10.34
C THR A 774 40.10 -46.44 10.31
N ASP A 775 40.92 -47.19 9.56
CA ASP A 775 41.01 -48.65 9.72
C ASP A 775 41.52 -48.95 11.14
N TYR A 776 40.76 -49.72 11.91
CA TYR A 776 41.17 -50.15 13.25
C TYR A 776 41.89 -51.50 13.15
N ARG A 777 43.23 -51.48 13.10
CA ARG A 777 44.07 -52.69 13.08
C ARG A 777 44.76 -52.88 14.43
N THR A 778 44.50 -54.01 15.08
CA THR A 778 45.05 -54.40 16.39
C THR A 778 46.59 -54.37 16.42
N SER A 779 47.25 -54.57 15.29
CA SER A 779 48.71 -54.55 15.14
C SER A 779 49.34 -53.16 15.22
N GLU A 780 48.58 -52.08 15.08
CA GLU A 780 49.11 -50.71 14.94
C GLU A 780 48.85 -49.82 16.17
N ARG A 781 48.01 -50.27 17.12
CA ARG A 781 47.69 -49.56 18.38
C ARG A 781 47.66 -50.49 19.60
N GLN A 782 48.72 -51.28 19.73
CA GLN A 782 48.88 -52.30 20.77
C GLN A 782 48.85 -51.72 22.20
N GLY A 783 49.19 -50.43 22.37
CA GLY A 783 49.18 -49.72 23.67
C GLY A 783 47.78 -49.49 24.25
N ASP A 784 46.83 -49.07 23.42
CA ASP A 784 45.43 -48.82 23.85
C ASP A 784 44.74 -50.14 24.26
N PHE A 785 45.15 -51.25 23.63
CA PHE A 785 44.75 -52.61 24.01
C PHE A 785 45.53 -53.14 25.22
N SER A 786 46.81 -52.78 25.40
CA SER A 786 47.61 -53.24 26.53
C SER A 786 47.18 -52.62 27.85
N ASP A 787 46.70 -51.37 27.84
CA ASP A 787 46.21 -50.71 29.07
C ASP A 787 44.83 -51.25 29.47
N ALA A 788 43.93 -51.48 28.49
CA ALA A 788 42.66 -52.15 28.73
C ALA A 788 42.88 -53.61 29.16
N ARG A 789 43.78 -54.33 28.48
CA ARG A 789 44.16 -55.71 28.83
C ARG A 789 44.87 -55.77 30.17
N ALA A 790 45.73 -54.84 30.54
CA ALA A 790 46.40 -54.80 31.84
C ALA A 790 45.44 -54.45 32.98
N ALA A 791 44.46 -53.56 32.75
CA ALA A 791 43.37 -53.30 33.70
C ALA A 791 42.49 -54.54 33.89
N LEU A 792 42.09 -55.19 32.80
CA LEU A 792 41.36 -56.45 32.81
C LEU A 792 42.17 -57.58 33.46
N GLU A 793 43.47 -57.66 33.17
CA GLU A 793 44.39 -58.61 33.76
C GLU A 793 44.52 -58.40 35.26
N GLN A 794 44.62 -57.13 35.71
CA GLN A 794 44.71 -56.76 37.10
C GLN A 794 43.42 -57.11 37.86
N VAL A 795 42.25 -56.80 37.30
CA VAL A 795 40.94 -57.12 37.90
C VAL A 795 40.70 -58.62 37.94
N MET A 796 41.03 -59.35 36.86
CA MET A 796 40.97 -60.82 36.84
C MET A 796 41.93 -61.44 37.86
N ARG A 797 43.12 -60.86 38.08
CA ARG A 797 44.06 -61.30 39.13
C ARG A 797 43.55 -60.99 40.53
N ASP A 798 42.98 -59.80 40.75
CA ASP A 798 42.49 -59.33 42.04
C ASP A 798 41.21 -60.08 42.48
N GLU A 799 40.38 -60.51 41.52
CA GLU A 799 39.19 -61.33 41.76
C GLU A 799 39.45 -62.86 41.65
N GLY A 800 40.67 -63.28 41.29
CA GLY A 800 41.05 -64.70 41.21
C GLY A 800 40.42 -65.47 40.04
N GLN A 801 40.12 -64.79 38.92
CA GLN A 801 39.53 -65.34 37.70
C GLN A 801 40.57 -66.13 36.86
N ASP A 802 40.12 -67.03 35.97
CA ASP A 802 41.01 -67.81 35.09
C ASP A 802 41.63 -66.95 33.97
N MET A 803 42.93 -66.70 34.07
CA MET A 803 43.69 -65.87 33.12
C MET A 803 43.73 -66.42 31.69
N SER A 804 43.42 -67.71 31.47
CA SER A 804 43.36 -68.29 30.12
C SER A 804 42.17 -67.81 29.30
N LEU A 805 41.21 -67.13 29.93
CA LEU A 805 40.09 -66.46 29.26
C LEU A 805 40.48 -65.09 28.70
N LEU A 806 41.50 -64.43 29.26
CA LEU A 806 42.01 -63.13 28.79
C LEU A 806 42.63 -63.22 27.39
N ASP A 807 43.18 -64.38 27.03
CA ASP A 807 43.71 -64.66 25.69
C ASP A 807 42.63 -65.04 24.67
N LYS A 808 41.41 -65.37 25.14
CA LYS A 808 40.26 -65.69 24.28
C LYS A 808 39.33 -64.50 24.03
N CYS A 809 39.31 -63.50 24.93
CA CYS A 809 38.69 -62.18 24.72
C CYS A 809 39.60 -61.30 23.85
#